data_AF-A0A544W1V8-F1
#
_entry.id   AF-A0A544W1V8-F1
#
_cell.length_a   1.000
_cell.length_b   1.000
_cell.length_c   1.000
_cell.angle_alpha   90.00
_cell.angle_beta   90.00
_cell.angle_gamma   90.00
#
_symmetry.space_group_name_H-M   'P 1'
#
loop_
_entity.id
_entity.type
_entity.pdbx_description
1 polymer ?
#
loop_
_entity_poly.entity_id
_entity_poly.type
_entity_poly.pdbx_seq_one_letter_code
_entity_poly.pdbx_strand_id
1 'polypeptide(L)'
;MRVRRVTSFVALLVVVSTTAMLTSCSKSSQPVSTNPPAGVNAGPDGKPAPFQEPVRLRSKDGVLEVRLSAHQGTVNLDTVSEPVSNFLVFGFDLIKGSSSDGSTKGDNLYPAPTLRVDPGERLIVHYDNDLQGLTVKDFYDPAFTPKGGEVPIYPPTLTEAPLNLHTHGLHVSPSGNADNVLLSIPAGMGNTYTYDVPANMPNGLYWYHSHRHTMTTQQTYAGLAGLLEIGRPDGNLPLVTQNDIPMRNMALQYNYVFDRKGGGHQLNNYAWPQFVSTLTPPKGNELADGTYQPSLAPVNIADTSKGSQYLTAWWAGPLSPHNNRGQTQFIPQNLMSFDSPTLKISENNALPDNERDVQFTVNGQFQPELKIKPGQTEIWSVANISDIGYMTVRLTETATGKHPKFAIVGQDGNPYTQVQRPVFGDGTTLSVPPGSRYAIAVTMPAEGDLILEFPPNPEAKPLVLPGVVYTNNGTKNTPAVLGTLTVDPKYLSFADGFFVFPTQTLISATQDTSGPGRTTAFEPGQNLGAYTSFVDTSVMTPAVRRAMTITDTIGGDKASHNDPKAVIYMFEPAGFPNVPLIQPRLNSVEEWTITNQNNDAHPMHIHVNDFQVMEIDDPNRGTTGVEPWGVDNVNVPAPIFNDMHVVTTPAKLTLRQEFLEFPGTYVIHCHRLNHEDNGLMATINVIPEVSTYAVATPGSNGKPATVQVRDGNGDKVLQTVVPFPNFEGAPSVAMADVNGDGVLDLVVGTGKGVSPQVVAYDGNDTTDGVFKTELTRFAPFDESFTGGVTVAGADVDGNARADNIIVGSGPGMESQIKVFSSTVPNESGKAPDVFSAFTPYPGSESGVTLATGMVEMGSGRESIVTAPGAGEAPLIKTFRYDLYEPTARSRANGTATQEHSAGGRTDPRMTSQFMAYDDTYQGGVGLSTGWVAGAQGGAKSIMTSQLAGAGTVRAWSTGSLLDGQPDVYLDNPNHHEENATYAQIASFDPFPGAGVTVATTSTTSGADVLVGGVTPAGVEVRKYTLERTSPDATTVDPKLVATLPVAAGGAVPLGGR
;
A
#
# COMPACT_ATOMS: atom_id res chain seq x y z
N MET A 1 -28.47 13.94 -60.18
CA MET A 1 -29.11 14.27 -61.47
C MET A 1 -29.82 15.62 -61.31
N ARG A 2 -29.56 16.56 -62.25
CA ARG A 2 -30.27 17.81 -62.62
C ARG A 2 -31.68 18.06 -62.02
N VAL A 3 -32.24 19.27 -61.80
CA VAL A 3 -31.88 20.70 -61.89
C VAL A 3 -33.19 21.51 -61.74
N ARG A 4 -33.16 22.71 -61.09
CA ARG A 4 -34.03 23.94 -61.29
C ARG A 4 -35.55 23.89 -60.97
N ARG A 5 -36.28 24.98 -60.60
CA ARG A 5 -36.07 26.44 -60.32
C ARG A 5 -37.47 27.11 -60.17
N VAL A 6 -37.51 28.41 -59.81
CA VAL A 6 -38.44 29.51 -60.24
C VAL A 6 -39.42 30.04 -59.14
N THR A 7 -39.09 31.14 -58.43
CA THR A 7 -39.50 32.60 -58.54
C THR A 7 -40.69 32.97 -57.63
N SER A 8 -40.94 34.20 -57.13
CA SER A 8 -40.34 35.54 -57.20
C SER A 8 -40.92 36.43 -56.07
N PHE A 9 -40.20 37.51 -55.75
CA PHE A 9 -40.50 38.65 -54.86
C PHE A 9 -41.81 39.41 -55.20
N VAL A 10 -42.44 40.26 -54.36
CA VAL A 10 -42.00 41.61 -53.89
C VAL A 10 -42.95 42.13 -52.79
N ALA A 11 -42.41 42.95 -51.89
CA ALA A 11 -42.95 43.54 -50.67
C ALA A 11 -43.68 44.89 -50.85
N LEU A 12 -44.40 45.36 -49.81
CA LEU A 12 -44.11 46.66 -49.18
C LEU A 12 -44.75 46.82 -47.78
N LEU A 13 -43.99 47.50 -46.92
CA LEU A 13 -44.18 47.84 -45.50
C LEU A 13 -45.36 48.78 -45.18
N VAL A 14 -45.81 48.83 -43.92
CA VAL A 14 -45.54 49.93 -42.94
C VAL A 14 -46.13 49.61 -41.53
N VAL A 15 -45.20 49.39 -40.59
CA VAL A 15 -45.05 49.79 -39.16
C VAL A 15 -46.29 50.10 -38.27
N VAL A 16 -46.42 49.43 -37.11
CA VAL A 16 -46.24 49.92 -35.70
C VAL A 16 -46.73 48.86 -34.69
N SER A 17 -46.01 48.78 -33.57
CA SER A 17 -45.83 47.74 -32.54
C SER A 17 -47.00 47.38 -31.58
N THR A 18 -46.73 46.33 -30.77
CA THR A 18 -47.45 45.67 -29.63
C THR A 18 -48.07 44.33 -30.05
N THR A 19 -47.83 43.15 -29.46
CA THR A 19 -47.32 42.73 -28.13
C THR A 19 -46.72 41.32 -28.24
N ALA A 20 -45.83 40.97 -27.30
CA ALA A 20 -44.97 39.79 -27.26
C ALA A 20 -45.66 38.42 -27.12
N MET A 21 -45.08 37.41 -27.80
CA MET A 21 -44.82 36.06 -27.28
C MET A 21 -43.45 35.62 -27.82
N LEU A 22 -42.50 35.37 -26.91
CA LEU A 22 -41.13 34.92 -27.21
C LEU A 22 -41.07 33.40 -27.13
N THR A 23 -40.88 32.75 -28.27
CA THR A 23 -40.25 31.42 -28.40
C THR A 23 -38.78 31.65 -28.73
N SER A 24 -37.85 31.36 -27.81
CA SER A 24 -36.41 31.52 -28.07
C SER A 24 -35.80 30.24 -28.65
N CYS A 25 -35.17 30.42 -29.80
CA CYS A 25 -34.41 29.44 -30.55
C CYS A 25 -33.23 28.84 -29.77
N SER A 26 -33.00 27.55 -30.05
CA SER A 26 -31.77 26.81 -29.86
C SER A 26 -30.58 27.44 -30.60
N LYS A 27 -29.46 27.67 -29.90
CA LYS A 27 -28.07 27.51 -30.38
C LYS A 27 -27.07 27.84 -29.25
N SER A 28 -26.41 26.83 -28.70
CA SER A 28 -24.96 26.84 -28.42
C SER A 28 -24.50 25.45 -27.99
N SER A 29 -23.92 24.71 -28.91
CA SER A 29 -22.96 23.64 -28.60
C SER A 29 -21.62 24.32 -28.31
N GLN A 30 -21.29 24.46 -27.03
CA GLN A 30 -19.94 24.71 -26.55
C GLN A 30 -19.58 23.51 -25.66
N PRO A 31 -18.37 22.96 -25.76
CA PRO A 31 -17.90 21.99 -24.78
C PRO A 31 -17.84 22.70 -23.43
N VAL A 32 -18.49 22.14 -22.42
CA VAL A 32 -18.33 22.61 -21.04
C VAL A 32 -16.90 22.26 -20.65
N SER A 33 -16.05 23.29 -20.55
CA SER A 33 -14.73 23.18 -19.92
C SER A 33 -14.94 22.67 -18.49
N THR A 34 -14.38 21.49 -18.19
CA THR A 34 -14.46 20.85 -16.86
C THR A 34 -13.52 21.47 -15.83
N ASN A 35 -12.71 22.45 -16.23
CA ASN A 35 -11.90 23.22 -15.29
C ASN A 35 -12.56 24.60 -15.07
N PRO A 36 -12.77 25.03 -13.81
CA PRO A 36 -13.05 26.44 -13.55
C PRO A 36 -11.90 27.26 -14.15
N PRO A 37 -12.20 28.41 -14.80
CA PRO A 37 -11.14 29.29 -15.28
C PRO A 37 -10.20 29.65 -14.12
N ALA A 38 -8.89 29.65 -14.39
CA ALA A 38 -7.89 30.09 -13.42
C ALA A 38 -8.27 31.47 -12.85
N GLY A 39 -8.27 31.61 -11.52
CA GLY A 39 -8.44 32.88 -10.84
C GLY A 39 -9.87 33.26 -10.42
N VAL A 40 -10.76 32.32 -10.11
CA VAL A 40 -12.03 32.66 -9.43
C VAL A 40 -12.21 31.81 -8.17
N ASN A 41 -12.34 32.49 -7.02
CA ASN A 41 -12.76 32.03 -5.69
C ASN A 41 -11.58 31.59 -4.81
N ALA A 42 -11.13 32.30 -3.76
CA ALA A 42 -11.69 33.46 -3.05
C ALA A 42 -12.06 34.60 -4.00
N GLY A 43 -13.17 35.31 -3.78
CA GLY A 43 -13.45 36.48 -4.60
C GLY A 43 -12.23 37.43 -4.60
N PRO A 44 -12.04 38.30 -5.61
CA PRO A 44 -11.07 39.40 -5.57
C PRO A 44 -11.18 40.31 -4.32
N ASP A 45 -12.18 40.08 -3.48
CA ASP A 45 -12.52 40.74 -2.22
C ASP A 45 -12.07 39.98 -0.95
N GLY A 46 -11.48 38.78 -1.07
CA GLY A 46 -10.95 37.99 0.05
C GLY A 46 -11.98 37.13 0.80
N LYS A 47 -13.16 36.85 0.21
CA LYS A 47 -14.17 35.99 0.85
C LYS A 47 -13.97 34.49 0.59
N PRO A 48 -14.30 33.61 1.56
CA PRO A 48 -14.28 32.15 1.39
C PRO A 48 -15.04 31.64 0.15
N ALA A 49 -14.51 30.60 -0.49
CA ALA A 49 -15.23 29.87 -1.54
C ALA A 49 -16.33 28.98 -0.92
N PRO A 50 -17.46 28.73 -1.61
CA PRO A 50 -18.44 27.77 -1.15
C PRO A 50 -17.85 26.35 -1.05
N PHE A 51 -18.20 25.62 0.00
CA PHE A 51 -17.83 24.21 0.17
C PHE A 51 -18.34 23.34 -0.98
N GLN A 52 -17.45 22.51 -1.51
CA GLN A 52 -17.71 21.57 -2.61
C GLN A 52 -17.13 20.20 -2.27
N GLU A 53 -17.88 19.15 -2.60
CA GLU A 53 -17.36 17.78 -2.57
C GLU A 53 -16.64 17.48 -3.90
N PRO A 54 -15.62 16.61 -3.90
CA PRO A 54 -15.04 16.09 -5.13
C PRO A 54 -16.10 15.41 -6.01
N VAL A 55 -15.84 15.35 -7.32
CA VAL A 55 -16.73 14.63 -8.25
C VAL A 55 -16.86 13.19 -7.77
N ARG A 56 -18.09 12.75 -7.49
CA ARG A 56 -18.38 11.38 -7.03
C ARG A 56 -18.74 10.51 -8.22
N LEU A 57 -17.97 9.45 -8.46
CA LEU A 57 -18.24 8.40 -9.44
C LEU A 57 -18.89 7.21 -8.73
N ARG A 58 -20.09 6.83 -9.12
CA ARG A 58 -20.89 5.77 -8.50
C ARG A 58 -21.10 4.61 -9.46
N SER A 59 -21.08 3.40 -8.92
CA SER A 59 -21.52 2.18 -9.57
C SER A 59 -22.89 2.29 -10.24
N LYS A 60 -23.07 1.47 -11.28
CA LYS A 60 -24.36 1.24 -11.94
C LYS A 60 -24.47 -0.24 -12.28
N ASP A 61 -25.61 -0.84 -11.98
CA ASP A 61 -25.85 -2.27 -12.23
C ASP A 61 -24.74 -3.15 -11.61
N GLY A 62 -24.43 -2.90 -10.33
CA GLY A 62 -23.48 -3.69 -9.53
C GLY A 62 -22.00 -3.42 -9.79
N VAL A 63 -21.64 -2.48 -10.67
CA VAL A 63 -20.23 -2.24 -11.06
C VAL A 63 -19.94 -0.75 -11.25
N LEU A 64 -18.84 -0.29 -10.66
CA LEU A 64 -18.13 0.93 -11.08
C LEU A 64 -16.89 0.52 -11.86
N GLU A 65 -16.79 0.93 -13.12
CA GLU A 65 -15.59 0.74 -13.94
C GLU A 65 -15.07 2.11 -14.38
N VAL A 66 -13.83 2.40 -14.00
CA VAL A 66 -13.18 3.69 -14.23
C VAL A 66 -11.76 3.45 -14.71
N ARG A 67 -11.27 4.32 -15.59
CA ARG A 67 -9.83 4.44 -15.84
C ARG A 67 -9.30 5.62 -15.06
N LEU A 68 -8.24 5.41 -14.28
CA LEU A 68 -7.50 6.47 -13.60
C LEU A 68 -6.10 6.56 -14.22
N SER A 69 -5.65 7.76 -14.58
CA SER A 69 -4.34 7.97 -15.21
C SER A 69 -3.50 8.94 -14.38
N ALA A 70 -2.48 8.42 -13.69
CA ALA A 70 -1.59 9.20 -12.84
C ALA A 70 -0.53 9.93 -13.68
N HIS A 71 -0.42 11.25 -13.58
CA HIS A 71 0.57 12.04 -14.33
C HIS A 71 0.93 13.32 -13.57
N GLN A 72 2.05 13.95 -13.93
CA GLN A 72 2.35 15.30 -13.44
C GLN A 72 1.42 16.31 -14.11
N GLY A 73 0.83 17.20 -13.31
CA GLY A 73 -0.16 18.16 -13.75
C GLY A 73 -0.06 19.52 -13.07
N THR A 74 -1.05 20.36 -13.33
CA THR A 74 -1.22 21.66 -12.67
C THR A 74 -2.59 21.76 -12.01
N VAL A 75 -2.66 22.32 -10.81
CA VAL A 75 -3.90 22.45 -10.04
C VAL A 75 -4.27 23.91 -9.87
N ASN A 76 -5.55 24.24 -10.06
CA ASN A 76 -6.09 25.55 -9.74
C ASN A 76 -6.43 25.60 -8.25
N LEU A 77 -5.52 26.11 -7.42
CA LEU A 77 -5.79 26.37 -6.01
C LEU A 77 -6.55 27.70 -5.84
N ASP A 78 -7.47 27.74 -4.88
CA ASP A 78 -8.40 28.85 -4.62
C ASP A 78 -7.72 30.13 -4.08
N THR A 79 -6.47 30.03 -3.64
CA THR A 79 -5.70 31.14 -3.07
C THR A 79 -4.49 31.55 -3.93
N VAL A 80 -4.34 30.99 -5.13
CA VAL A 80 -3.25 31.31 -6.07
C VAL A 80 -3.82 31.89 -7.36
N SER A 81 -3.19 32.93 -7.90
CA SER A 81 -3.69 33.63 -9.11
C SER A 81 -3.47 32.86 -10.41
N GLU A 82 -2.55 31.91 -10.43
CA GLU A 82 -2.20 31.09 -11.59
C GLU A 82 -2.21 29.59 -11.21
N PRO A 83 -2.42 28.67 -12.18
CA PRO A 83 -2.35 27.24 -11.91
C PRO A 83 -0.99 26.85 -11.30
N VAL A 84 -1.03 26.07 -10.22
CA VAL A 84 0.16 25.63 -9.49
C VAL A 84 0.69 24.34 -10.11
N SER A 85 1.97 24.34 -10.45
CA SER A 85 2.69 23.19 -11.02
C SER A 85 3.21 22.21 -9.96
N ASN A 86 3.79 21.09 -10.41
CA ASN A 86 4.41 20.02 -9.58
C ASN A 86 3.44 19.16 -8.75
N PHE A 87 2.15 19.14 -9.11
CA PHE A 87 1.24 18.13 -8.58
C PHE A 87 1.37 16.82 -9.36
N LEU A 88 1.14 15.70 -8.68
CA LEU A 88 0.86 14.39 -9.28
C LEU A 88 -0.63 14.12 -9.11
N VAL A 89 -1.36 14.02 -10.22
CA VAL A 89 -2.83 14.03 -10.23
C VAL A 89 -3.38 12.85 -11.03
N PHE A 90 -4.63 12.49 -10.75
CA PHE A 90 -5.37 11.55 -11.58
C PHE A 90 -6.22 12.28 -12.61
N GLY A 91 -6.09 11.86 -13.87
CA GLY A 91 -7.17 11.95 -14.84
C GLY A 91 -8.14 10.78 -14.65
N PHE A 92 -9.42 10.96 -15.00
CA PHE A 92 -10.38 9.86 -15.01
C PHE A 92 -11.18 9.79 -16.32
N ASP A 93 -11.49 8.56 -16.73
CA ASP A 93 -12.53 8.25 -17.72
C ASP A 93 -13.54 7.26 -17.10
N LEU A 94 -14.81 7.65 -17.02
CA LEU A 94 -15.88 6.80 -16.52
C LEU A 94 -16.32 5.82 -17.62
N ILE A 95 -16.03 4.53 -17.44
CA ILE A 95 -16.37 3.46 -18.39
C ILE A 95 -17.77 2.91 -18.11
N LYS A 96 -18.06 2.60 -16.84
CA LYS A 96 -19.38 2.16 -16.37
C LYS A 96 -19.69 2.79 -15.02
N GLY A 97 -20.81 3.50 -14.92
CA GLY A 97 -21.25 4.14 -13.69
C GLY A 97 -22.05 5.43 -13.96
N SER A 98 -22.08 6.31 -12.98
CA SER A 98 -22.62 7.68 -13.06
C SER A 98 -21.74 8.64 -12.26
N SER A 99 -21.79 9.94 -12.56
CA SER A 99 -21.06 10.98 -11.83
C SER A 99 -22.02 12.00 -11.20
N SER A 100 -21.62 12.61 -10.09
CA SER A 100 -22.43 13.62 -9.38
C SER A 100 -22.71 14.88 -10.18
N ASP A 101 -21.86 15.22 -11.14
CA ASP A 101 -21.95 16.41 -11.99
C ASP A 101 -22.28 16.10 -13.46
N GLY A 102 -22.45 14.83 -13.81
CA GLY A 102 -22.70 14.35 -15.17
C GLY A 102 -21.47 14.28 -16.07
N SER A 103 -20.27 14.58 -15.57
CA SER A 103 -19.02 14.43 -16.30
C SER A 103 -18.68 12.94 -16.53
N THR A 104 -18.16 12.59 -17.69
CA THR A 104 -17.65 11.24 -17.98
C THR A 104 -16.14 11.19 -18.07
N LYS A 105 -15.48 12.35 -17.99
CA LYS A 105 -14.04 12.53 -18.03
C LYS A 105 -13.66 13.72 -17.16
N GLY A 106 -12.51 13.67 -16.52
CA GLY A 106 -11.92 14.78 -15.77
C GLY A 106 -10.42 14.66 -15.72
N ASP A 107 -9.73 15.79 -15.50
CA ASP A 107 -8.27 15.84 -15.48
C ASP A 107 -7.79 16.91 -14.52
N ASN A 108 -6.57 16.75 -13.98
CA ASN A 108 -5.96 17.67 -13.01
C ASN A 108 -6.84 17.95 -11.77
N LEU A 109 -7.47 16.92 -11.22
CA LEU A 109 -8.33 17.03 -10.05
C LEU A 109 -7.51 16.87 -8.76
N TYR A 110 -7.80 17.74 -7.79
CA TYR A 110 -7.20 17.72 -6.45
C TYR A 110 -8.25 18.15 -5.42
N PRO A 111 -8.69 17.25 -4.51
CA PRO A 111 -8.38 15.82 -4.47
C PRO A 111 -8.93 15.06 -5.69
N ALA A 112 -8.55 13.80 -5.81
CA ALA A 112 -9.08 12.92 -6.84
C ALA A 112 -10.60 12.69 -6.70
N PRO A 113 -11.28 12.18 -7.75
CA PRO A 113 -12.69 11.83 -7.67
C PRO A 113 -13.01 10.92 -6.48
N THR A 114 -14.17 11.10 -5.87
CA THR A 114 -14.67 10.12 -4.90
C THR A 114 -15.19 8.90 -5.63
N LEU A 115 -14.61 7.72 -5.41
CA LEU A 115 -15.12 6.47 -5.97
C LEU A 115 -16.20 5.91 -5.04
N ARG A 116 -17.28 5.35 -5.59
CA ARG A 116 -18.36 4.78 -4.80
C ARG A 116 -18.91 3.48 -5.38
N VAL A 117 -18.98 2.48 -4.52
CA VAL A 117 -19.71 1.22 -4.75
C VAL A 117 -20.51 0.88 -3.48
N ASP A 118 -21.59 0.12 -3.60
CA ASP A 118 -22.35 -0.38 -2.45
C ASP A 118 -21.81 -1.80 -2.04
N PRO A 119 -22.01 -2.28 -0.80
CA PRO A 119 -21.57 -3.63 -0.40
C PRO A 119 -22.07 -4.73 -1.35
N GLY A 120 -21.20 -5.66 -1.73
CA GLY A 120 -21.50 -6.74 -2.69
C GLY A 120 -21.33 -6.35 -4.16
N GLU A 121 -21.00 -5.09 -4.45
CA GLU A 121 -20.70 -4.62 -5.80
C GLU A 121 -19.21 -4.71 -6.13
N ARG A 122 -18.86 -4.46 -7.40
CA ARG A 122 -17.49 -4.52 -7.90
C ARG A 122 -16.96 -3.14 -8.29
N LEU A 123 -15.73 -2.85 -7.89
CA LEU A 123 -14.95 -1.73 -8.40
C LEU A 123 -13.86 -2.25 -9.35
N ILE A 124 -13.81 -1.72 -10.57
CA ILE A 124 -12.78 -2.03 -11.55
C ILE A 124 -12.05 -0.73 -11.90
N VAL A 125 -10.73 -0.69 -11.65
CA VAL A 125 -9.89 0.47 -11.94
C VAL A 125 -8.83 0.08 -12.98
N HIS A 126 -8.97 0.64 -14.18
CA HIS A 126 -7.89 0.62 -15.18
C HIS A 126 -6.90 1.71 -14.81
N TYR A 127 -5.78 1.34 -14.21
CA TYR A 127 -4.84 2.27 -13.63
C TYR A 127 -3.61 2.44 -14.54
N ASP A 128 -3.52 3.60 -15.18
CA ASP A 128 -2.44 3.97 -16.09
C ASP A 128 -1.37 4.76 -15.30
N ASN A 129 -0.14 4.24 -15.23
CA ASN A 129 1.01 4.99 -14.73
C ASN A 129 1.61 5.83 -15.87
N ASP A 130 1.22 7.10 -15.94
CA ASP A 130 1.74 8.08 -16.89
C ASP A 130 2.76 9.05 -16.23
N LEU A 131 3.40 8.65 -15.12
CA LEU A 131 4.48 9.39 -14.47
C LEU A 131 5.78 9.33 -15.29
N GLN A 132 5.74 9.81 -16.52
CA GLN A 132 6.88 9.93 -17.44
C GLN A 132 7.14 11.40 -17.78
N GLY A 133 8.43 11.75 -17.96
CA GLY A 133 8.82 13.12 -18.29
C GLY A 133 8.60 14.10 -17.13
N LEU A 134 8.76 13.62 -15.90
CA LEU A 134 8.62 14.42 -14.69
C LEU A 134 9.66 15.55 -14.68
N THR A 135 9.25 16.72 -14.19
CA THR A 135 10.05 17.96 -14.14
C THR A 135 10.14 18.55 -12.74
N VAL A 136 9.57 17.87 -11.74
CA VAL A 136 9.59 18.31 -10.34
C VAL A 136 11.05 18.33 -9.86
N LYS A 137 11.54 19.53 -9.55
CA LYS A 137 12.87 19.68 -8.94
C LYS A 137 12.85 19.00 -7.56
N ASP A 138 13.89 18.24 -7.26
CA ASP A 138 14.07 17.56 -5.97
C ASP A 138 13.03 16.45 -5.66
N PHE A 139 12.31 15.96 -6.67
CA PHE A 139 11.57 14.69 -6.59
C PHE A 139 12.60 13.56 -6.70
N TYR A 140 13.15 13.17 -5.55
CA TYR A 140 14.21 12.17 -5.42
C TYR A 140 14.13 11.48 -4.07
N ASP A 141 14.42 10.18 -4.07
CA ASP A 141 14.76 9.45 -2.85
C ASP A 141 16.24 8.99 -2.91
N PRO A 142 17.12 9.43 -1.99
CA PRO A 142 18.43 8.88 -1.71
C PRO A 142 18.45 7.43 -1.29
N ALA A 143 17.31 6.79 -1.02
CA ALA A 143 17.25 5.33 -1.10
C ALA A 143 17.79 4.83 -2.46
N PHE A 144 17.67 5.63 -3.54
CA PHE A 144 18.24 5.41 -4.86
C PHE A 144 19.69 5.90 -5.04
N THR A 145 20.38 6.28 -3.97
CA THR A 145 21.82 6.54 -4.04
C THR A 145 22.53 5.19 -3.96
N PRO A 146 23.34 4.80 -4.97
CA PRO A 146 24.05 3.54 -4.95
C PRO A 146 24.87 3.36 -3.68
N LYS A 147 24.96 2.12 -3.18
CA LYS A 147 25.75 1.81 -1.98
C LYS A 147 27.19 2.32 -2.09
N GLY A 148 27.62 3.10 -1.09
CA GLY A 148 28.95 3.72 -1.04
C GLY A 148 29.04 5.05 -1.80
N GLY A 149 27.97 5.48 -2.48
CA GLY A 149 27.86 6.77 -3.14
C GLY A 149 27.62 7.92 -2.16
N GLU A 150 28.09 9.11 -2.52
CA GLU A 150 27.71 10.33 -1.81
C GLU A 150 26.31 10.76 -2.24
N VAL A 151 25.39 10.93 -1.29
CA VAL A 151 24.07 11.52 -1.56
C VAL A 151 24.27 12.93 -2.13
N PRO A 152 23.77 13.23 -3.33
CA PRO A 152 23.97 14.53 -3.93
C PRO A 152 23.37 15.64 -3.06
N ILE A 153 24.13 16.72 -2.82
CA ILE A 153 23.64 17.94 -2.16
C ILE A 153 22.47 18.56 -2.96
N TYR A 154 22.48 18.35 -4.28
CA TYR A 154 21.42 18.70 -5.22
C TYR A 154 21.12 17.46 -6.07
N PRO A 155 20.13 16.63 -5.68
CA PRO A 155 19.78 15.44 -6.42
C PRO A 155 19.22 15.82 -7.78
N PRO A 156 19.50 14.99 -8.79
CA PRO A 156 18.84 15.18 -10.08
C PRO A 156 17.32 14.98 -9.92
N THR A 157 16.54 15.63 -10.78
CA THR A 157 15.12 15.33 -10.93
C THR A 157 14.96 13.89 -11.40
N LEU A 158 14.14 13.12 -10.69
CA LEU A 158 13.65 11.84 -11.17
C LEU A 158 12.66 12.10 -12.31
N THR A 159 12.95 11.60 -13.51
CA THR A 159 12.14 11.87 -14.73
C THR A 159 11.00 10.87 -14.92
N GLU A 160 11.00 9.77 -14.19
CA GLU A 160 9.94 8.76 -14.22
C GLU A 160 9.86 8.00 -12.89
N ALA A 161 8.67 7.51 -12.52
CA ALA A 161 8.48 6.82 -11.24
C ALA A 161 7.49 5.65 -11.33
N PRO A 162 7.76 4.52 -10.65
CA PRO A 162 6.80 3.46 -10.49
C PRO A 162 5.73 3.86 -9.48
N LEU A 163 4.58 3.19 -9.52
CA LEU A 163 3.49 3.38 -8.55
C LEU A 163 2.69 2.09 -8.36
N ASN A 164 1.75 2.11 -7.42
CA ASN A 164 0.68 1.12 -7.29
C ASN A 164 -0.57 1.81 -6.70
N LEU A 165 -1.60 1.04 -6.36
CA LEU A 165 -2.85 1.55 -5.81
C LEU A 165 -3.26 0.71 -4.60
N HIS A 166 -3.70 1.39 -3.55
CA HIS A 166 -4.25 0.78 -2.35
C HIS A 166 -5.63 1.37 -2.03
N THR A 167 -6.54 0.51 -1.58
CA THR A 167 -7.87 0.85 -1.07
C THR A 167 -7.89 0.77 0.45
N HIS A 168 -7.48 1.87 1.08
CA HIS A 168 -7.30 1.95 2.53
C HIS A 168 -8.60 1.67 3.30
N GLY A 169 -8.53 0.60 4.09
CA GLY A 169 -9.60 0.09 4.95
C GLY A 169 -10.55 -0.91 4.30
N LEU A 170 -10.33 -1.30 3.03
CA LEU A 170 -11.17 -2.31 2.39
C LEU A 170 -10.78 -3.74 2.80
N HIS A 171 -11.82 -4.52 3.08
CA HIS A 171 -11.78 -5.96 3.29
C HIS A 171 -11.81 -6.68 1.94
N VAL A 172 -10.68 -6.72 1.24
CA VAL A 172 -10.55 -7.31 -0.11
C VAL A 172 -9.29 -8.15 -0.22
N SER A 173 -9.24 -9.01 -1.25
CA SER A 173 -8.07 -9.86 -1.50
C SER A 173 -6.80 -9.00 -1.65
N PRO A 174 -5.72 -9.32 -0.92
CA PRO A 174 -4.44 -8.61 -1.02
C PRO A 174 -3.55 -9.14 -2.16
N SER A 175 -4.04 -10.11 -2.95
CA SER A 175 -3.25 -10.85 -3.94
C SER A 175 -3.59 -10.45 -5.39
N GLY A 176 -2.84 -10.98 -6.35
CA GLY A 176 -3.11 -10.79 -7.78
C GLY A 176 -3.19 -9.32 -8.18
N ASN A 177 -4.22 -8.96 -8.97
CA ASN A 177 -4.57 -7.59 -9.33
C ASN A 177 -5.79 -7.09 -8.50
N ALA A 178 -5.96 -7.54 -7.26
CA ALA A 178 -6.82 -6.87 -6.28
C ALA A 178 -5.97 -5.86 -5.48
N ASP A 179 -6.05 -5.79 -4.16
CA ASP A 179 -5.37 -4.76 -3.36
C ASP A 179 -3.89 -5.08 -3.04
N ASN A 180 -3.18 -5.65 -4.02
CA ASN A 180 -1.78 -6.03 -3.87
C ASN A 180 -0.86 -4.81 -3.90
N VAL A 181 -0.51 -4.30 -2.72
CA VAL A 181 0.40 -3.15 -2.53
C VAL A 181 1.88 -3.48 -2.74
N LEU A 182 2.23 -4.75 -2.95
CA LEU A 182 3.61 -5.12 -3.31
C LEU A 182 3.87 -4.96 -4.81
N LEU A 183 2.82 -4.72 -5.62
CA LEU A 183 2.97 -4.43 -7.04
C LEU A 183 3.81 -3.16 -7.25
N SER A 184 4.55 -3.17 -8.35
CA SER A 184 5.32 -2.03 -8.82
C SER A 184 5.06 -1.87 -10.31
N ILE A 185 4.19 -0.92 -10.67
CA ILE A 185 3.78 -0.64 -12.05
C ILE A 185 4.78 0.36 -12.66
N PRO A 186 5.56 -0.03 -13.68
CA PRO A 186 6.54 0.85 -14.31
C PRO A 186 5.90 2.07 -14.97
N ALA A 187 6.67 3.15 -15.14
CA ALA A 187 6.20 4.33 -15.85
C ALA A 187 5.89 4.00 -17.32
N GLY A 188 4.78 4.52 -17.83
CA GLY A 188 4.26 4.25 -19.17
C GLY A 188 3.49 2.93 -19.32
N MET A 189 3.29 2.19 -18.22
CA MET A 189 2.53 0.95 -18.15
C MET A 189 1.24 1.11 -17.35
N GLY A 190 0.25 0.26 -17.60
CA GLY A 190 -1.03 0.22 -16.88
C GLY A 190 -1.35 -1.19 -16.37
N ASN A 191 -2.14 -1.22 -15.28
CA ASN A 191 -2.69 -2.43 -14.67
C ASN A 191 -4.21 -2.32 -14.54
N THR A 192 -4.92 -3.45 -14.48
CA THR A 192 -6.36 -3.44 -14.20
C THR A 192 -6.61 -4.05 -12.83
N TYR A 193 -7.00 -3.20 -11.88
CA TYR A 193 -7.40 -3.62 -10.54
C TYR A 193 -8.87 -4.05 -10.53
N THR A 194 -9.17 -5.18 -9.89
CA THR A 194 -10.55 -5.63 -9.64
C THR A 194 -10.75 -5.87 -8.14
N TYR A 195 -11.62 -5.06 -7.54
CA TYR A 195 -12.00 -5.17 -6.14
C TYR A 195 -13.42 -5.71 -6.04
N ASP A 196 -13.54 -6.90 -5.47
CA ASP A 196 -14.83 -7.50 -5.15
C ASP A 196 -15.20 -7.14 -3.71
N VAL A 197 -16.01 -6.09 -3.56
CA VAL A 197 -16.40 -5.59 -2.24
C VAL A 197 -17.35 -6.60 -1.61
N PRO A 198 -17.03 -7.16 -0.43
CA PRO A 198 -17.89 -8.14 0.22
C PRO A 198 -19.29 -7.60 0.50
N ALA A 199 -20.30 -8.47 0.47
CA ALA A 199 -21.67 -8.09 0.78
C ALA A 199 -21.86 -7.69 2.25
N ASN A 200 -20.96 -8.15 3.12
CA ASN A 200 -20.88 -7.83 4.54
C ASN A 200 -19.87 -6.70 4.83
N MET A 201 -19.43 -5.93 3.82
CA MET A 201 -18.59 -4.74 4.04
C MET A 201 -19.39 -3.64 4.77
N PRO A 202 -18.86 -3.03 5.83
CA PRO A 202 -19.51 -1.91 6.49
C PRO A 202 -19.72 -0.72 5.55
N ASN A 203 -20.85 -0.03 5.71
CA ASN A 203 -21.08 1.23 5.02
C ASN A 203 -20.23 2.31 5.69
N GLY A 204 -19.49 3.11 4.91
CA GLY A 204 -18.65 4.15 5.50
C GLY A 204 -17.73 4.86 4.53
N LEU A 205 -16.87 5.72 5.08
CA LEU A 205 -15.85 6.47 4.36
C LEU A 205 -14.48 5.79 4.47
N TYR A 206 -13.97 5.41 3.32
CA TYR A 206 -12.66 4.85 3.05
C TYR A 206 -11.93 5.82 2.12
N TRP A 207 -10.75 5.44 1.66
CA TRP A 207 -10.00 6.25 0.71
C TRP A 207 -9.02 5.38 -0.09
N TYR A 208 -8.42 5.96 -1.12
CA TYR A 208 -7.45 5.27 -1.94
C TYR A 208 -6.25 6.19 -2.21
N HIS A 209 -5.06 5.61 -2.30
CA HIS A 209 -3.83 6.35 -2.55
C HIS A 209 -2.76 5.45 -3.18
N SER A 210 -1.68 6.05 -3.67
CA SER A 210 -0.48 5.28 -4.03
C SER A 210 0.21 4.73 -2.79
N HIS A 211 0.67 3.49 -2.84
CA HIS A 211 1.32 2.74 -1.75
C HIS A 211 2.65 2.14 -2.22
N ARG A 212 3.35 2.85 -3.13
CA ARG A 212 4.63 2.38 -3.63
C ARG A 212 5.70 2.69 -2.60
N HIS A 213 6.14 1.68 -1.85
CA HIS A 213 7.24 1.79 -0.90
C HIS A 213 8.42 2.63 -1.44
N THR A 214 9.02 3.48 -0.60
CA THR A 214 10.02 4.53 -0.93
C THR A 214 9.47 5.75 -1.67
N MET A 215 8.21 5.72 -2.10
CA MET A 215 7.57 6.78 -2.87
C MET A 215 6.18 7.16 -2.37
N THR A 216 5.61 6.42 -1.42
CA THR A 216 4.25 6.58 -0.92
C THR A 216 4.03 8.00 -0.40
N THR A 217 5.00 8.55 0.36
CA THR A 217 4.96 9.91 0.90
C THR A 217 4.85 10.95 -0.21
N GLN A 218 5.80 10.94 -1.14
CA GLN A 218 5.91 11.99 -2.17
C GLN A 218 4.72 11.93 -3.14
N GLN A 219 4.28 10.72 -3.49
CA GLN A 219 3.17 10.50 -4.40
C GLN A 219 1.83 10.91 -3.79
N THR A 220 1.59 10.58 -2.52
CA THR A 220 0.38 10.97 -1.79
C THR A 220 0.35 12.49 -1.55
N TYR A 221 1.45 13.08 -1.08
CA TYR A 221 1.55 14.53 -0.87
C TYR A 221 1.30 15.33 -2.15
N ALA A 222 1.88 14.89 -3.26
CA ALA A 222 1.75 15.60 -4.53
C ALA A 222 0.36 15.48 -5.16
N GLY A 223 -0.52 14.61 -4.66
CA GLY A 223 -1.96 14.61 -5.00
C GLY A 223 -2.55 13.26 -5.44
N LEU A 224 -1.79 12.15 -5.42
CA LEU A 224 -2.30 10.83 -5.82
C LEU A 224 -3.13 10.15 -4.70
N ALA A 225 -4.18 10.82 -4.24
CA ALA A 225 -5.12 10.33 -3.23
C ALA A 225 -6.57 10.81 -3.48
N GLY A 226 -7.54 9.98 -3.13
CA GLY A 226 -8.97 10.27 -3.26
C GLY A 226 -9.84 9.53 -2.24
N LEU A 227 -11.08 9.98 -2.06
CA LEU A 227 -12.03 9.33 -1.17
C LEU A 227 -12.67 8.10 -1.82
N LEU A 228 -13.04 7.11 -1.01
CA LEU A 228 -13.74 5.89 -1.42
C LEU A 228 -14.95 5.68 -0.50
N GLU A 229 -16.13 5.59 -1.07
CA GLU A 229 -17.35 5.30 -0.32
C GLU A 229 -17.75 3.86 -0.56
N ILE A 230 -17.88 3.09 0.52
CA ILE A 230 -18.67 1.86 0.48
C ILE A 230 -20.03 2.18 1.05
N GLY A 231 -21.07 2.09 0.21
CA GLY A 231 -22.41 2.42 0.65
C GLY A 231 -22.56 3.89 1.05
N ARG A 232 -23.22 4.17 2.17
CA ARG A 232 -23.35 5.55 2.70
C ARG A 232 -22.24 5.85 3.74
N PRO A 233 -21.49 6.96 3.59
CA PRO A 233 -20.43 7.37 4.53
C PRO A 233 -20.83 7.64 5.98
N ASP A 234 -22.13 7.69 6.28
CA ASP A 234 -22.67 7.87 7.62
C ASP A 234 -22.72 6.55 8.39
N GLY A 235 -22.46 5.40 7.76
CA GLY A 235 -22.73 4.09 8.36
C GLY A 235 -24.04 3.46 7.93
N ASN A 236 -24.79 4.11 7.03
CA ASN A 236 -26.20 3.79 6.73
C ASN A 236 -27.07 3.75 8.00
N LEU A 237 -26.88 4.74 8.89
CA LEU A 237 -27.56 4.81 10.18
C LEU A 237 -29.08 4.98 9.98
N PRO A 238 -29.91 4.15 10.64
CA PRO A 238 -31.37 4.30 10.61
C PRO A 238 -31.83 5.69 11.04
N LEU A 239 -31.21 6.25 12.08
CA LEU A 239 -31.57 7.57 12.58
C LEU A 239 -31.31 8.67 11.54
N VAL A 240 -30.19 8.60 10.83
CA VAL A 240 -29.86 9.56 9.76
C VAL A 240 -30.87 9.46 8.63
N THR A 241 -31.17 8.25 8.18
CA THR A 241 -32.14 8.00 7.10
C THR A 241 -33.56 8.43 7.47
N GLN A 242 -34.03 8.10 8.68
CA GLN A 242 -35.38 8.45 9.15
C GLN A 242 -35.59 9.96 9.31
N ASN A 243 -34.52 10.69 9.66
CA ASN A 243 -34.60 12.13 9.91
C ASN A 243 -34.18 12.99 8.71
N ASP A 244 -33.75 12.36 7.60
CA ASP A 244 -33.19 13.03 6.41
C ASP A 244 -32.04 13.98 6.79
N ILE A 245 -31.11 13.49 7.62
CA ILE A 245 -29.98 14.28 8.12
C ILE A 245 -28.97 14.46 6.97
N PRO A 246 -28.60 15.70 6.60
CA PRO A 246 -27.62 15.94 5.54
C PRO A 246 -26.23 15.43 5.90
N MET A 247 -25.45 15.08 4.87
CA MET A 247 -24.09 14.56 5.01
C MET A 247 -23.09 15.42 4.26
N ARG A 248 -21.85 15.47 4.76
CA ARG A 248 -20.69 16.13 4.14
C ARG A 248 -19.47 15.23 4.22
N ASN A 249 -18.79 15.01 3.10
CA ASN A 249 -17.48 14.35 3.08
C ASN A 249 -16.36 15.38 3.02
N MET A 250 -15.37 15.21 3.87
CA MET A 250 -14.28 16.16 4.06
C MET A 250 -12.93 15.44 4.04
N ALA A 251 -12.22 15.55 2.93
CA ALA A 251 -10.82 15.18 2.80
C ALA A 251 -9.94 16.29 3.37
N LEU A 252 -9.25 16.03 4.48
CA LEU A 252 -8.28 16.94 5.06
C LEU A 252 -6.90 16.70 4.46
N GLN A 253 -6.29 17.74 3.92
CA GLN A 253 -4.95 17.74 3.33
C GLN A 253 -4.25 19.07 3.61
N TYR A 254 -3.07 19.25 3.04
CA TYR A 254 -2.39 20.54 3.01
C TYR A 254 -1.61 20.70 1.71
N ASN A 255 -1.28 21.94 1.36
CA ASN A 255 -0.38 22.27 0.27
C ASN A 255 0.62 23.35 0.70
N TYR A 256 1.82 23.28 0.15
CA TYR A 256 2.86 24.29 0.35
C TYR A 256 3.15 25.01 -0.97
N VAL A 257 2.73 26.27 -1.06
CA VAL A 257 3.05 27.18 -2.15
C VAL A 257 3.67 28.46 -1.58
N PHE A 258 4.99 28.54 -1.62
CA PHE A 258 5.74 29.71 -1.18
C PHE A 258 5.57 30.88 -2.16
N ASP A 259 5.56 32.11 -1.66
CA ASP A 259 5.34 33.33 -2.47
C ASP A 259 4.02 33.29 -3.26
N ARG A 260 2.96 32.75 -2.63
CA ARG A 260 1.64 32.47 -3.22
C ARG A 260 0.99 33.62 -4.00
N LYS A 261 1.16 34.87 -3.53
CA LYS A 261 0.65 36.09 -4.20
C LYS A 261 1.64 36.70 -5.21
N GLY A 262 2.87 36.22 -5.19
CA GLY A 262 3.97 36.67 -6.03
C GLY A 262 4.14 35.76 -7.25
N GLY A 263 5.39 35.44 -7.61
CA GLY A 263 5.71 34.54 -8.72
C GLY A 263 5.73 33.06 -8.34
N GLY A 264 5.45 32.72 -7.09
CA GLY A 264 5.44 31.34 -6.60
C GLY A 264 4.22 30.55 -7.05
N HIS A 265 4.36 29.78 -8.13
CA HIS A 265 3.28 28.96 -8.71
C HIS A 265 3.68 27.48 -8.87
N GLN A 266 4.30 26.93 -7.82
CA GLN A 266 4.77 25.54 -7.77
C GLN A 266 4.50 24.96 -6.38
N LEU A 267 4.01 23.72 -6.35
CA LEU A 267 3.95 22.93 -5.12
C LEU A 267 5.38 22.65 -4.67
N ASN A 268 5.72 23.10 -3.47
CA ASN A 268 7.04 22.93 -2.90
C ASN A 268 7.15 21.55 -2.23
N ASN A 269 8.28 20.86 -2.46
CA ASN A 269 8.55 19.59 -1.81
C ASN A 269 8.99 19.84 -0.36
N TYR A 270 8.08 19.68 0.60
CA TYR A 270 8.43 19.86 2.01
C TYR A 270 9.48 18.83 2.48
N ALA A 271 9.58 17.65 1.89
CA ALA A 271 10.58 16.68 2.35
C ALA A 271 12.02 17.18 2.08
N TRP A 272 12.18 18.11 1.15
CA TRP A 272 13.44 18.79 0.84
C TRP A 272 13.59 20.06 1.70
N PRO A 273 14.25 20.07 2.86
CA PRO A 273 15.71 19.95 2.93
C PRO A 273 16.17 18.93 3.97
N GLN A 274 15.25 18.07 4.42
CA GLN A 274 15.49 17.09 5.49
C GLN A 274 16.71 16.20 5.18
N PHE A 275 17.09 16.19 3.90
CA PHE A 275 17.99 15.26 3.24
C PHE A 275 19.23 15.92 2.65
N VAL A 276 19.41 17.24 2.87
CA VAL A 276 20.59 17.98 2.43
C VAL A 276 21.58 18.14 3.56
N SER A 277 22.85 17.87 3.26
CA SER A 277 23.95 17.96 4.22
C SER A 277 24.52 19.37 4.36
N THR A 278 24.41 19.96 5.55
CA THR A 278 25.16 21.15 6.00
C THR A 278 26.39 20.77 6.86
N LEU A 279 27.03 19.64 6.57
CA LEU A 279 28.18 19.14 7.35
C LEU A 279 29.32 20.16 7.49
N THR A 280 29.56 20.94 6.43
CA THR A 280 30.56 22.01 6.43
C THR A 280 29.87 23.36 6.56
N PRO A 281 30.09 24.14 7.64
CA PRO A 281 29.53 25.48 7.77
C PRO A 281 30.04 26.45 6.68
N PRO A 282 29.30 27.52 6.37
CA PRO A 282 29.76 28.57 5.46
C PRO A 282 31.00 29.29 5.99
N LYS A 283 31.85 29.76 5.08
CA LYS A 283 33.05 30.53 5.39
C LYS A 283 32.89 31.99 4.95
N GLY A 284 33.45 32.91 5.74
CA GLY A 284 33.52 34.33 5.37
C GLY A 284 32.16 34.93 4.98
N ASN A 285 32.06 35.45 3.76
CA ASN A 285 30.87 36.09 3.22
C ASN A 285 30.03 35.18 2.32
N GLU A 286 30.31 33.86 2.28
CA GLU A 286 29.68 32.93 1.32
C GLU A 286 28.14 32.84 1.46
N LEU A 287 27.59 33.03 2.67
CA LEU A 287 26.14 33.15 2.85
C LEU A 287 25.60 34.49 2.30
N ALA A 288 26.33 35.58 2.53
CA ALA A 288 25.89 36.92 2.17
C ALA A 288 25.99 37.20 0.66
N ASP A 289 26.90 36.54 -0.05
CA ASP A 289 27.01 36.60 -1.51
C ASP A 289 26.23 35.48 -2.22
N GLY A 290 25.64 34.54 -1.46
CA GLY A 290 24.87 33.42 -1.97
C GLY A 290 25.71 32.39 -2.71
N THR A 291 27.02 32.31 -2.46
CA THR A 291 27.91 31.28 -3.03
C THR A 291 27.88 29.98 -2.23
N TYR A 292 27.49 30.03 -0.95
CA TYR A 292 27.19 28.87 -0.12
C TYR A 292 25.68 28.74 0.06
N GLN A 293 25.10 27.75 -0.61
CA GLN A 293 23.65 27.51 -0.67
C GLN A 293 23.28 26.10 -0.25
N PRO A 294 23.39 25.74 1.03
CA PRO A 294 22.72 24.55 1.47
C PRO A 294 21.25 24.79 1.18
N SER A 295 20.64 23.88 0.41
CA SER A 295 19.22 23.95 0.11
C SER A 295 18.48 23.52 1.37
N LEU A 296 18.45 24.41 2.38
CA LEU A 296 17.60 24.35 3.58
C LEU A 296 16.20 24.86 3.28
N ALA A 297 15.97 25.27 2.04
CA ALA A 297 14.72 25.80 1.56
C ALA A 297 14.08 24.79 0.59
N PRO A 298 12.89 24.22 0.89
CA PRO A 298 12.05 23.44 -0.03
C PRO A 298 11.56 24.22 -1.24
N VAL A 299 12.01 25.46 -1.38
CA VAL A 299 11.46 26.44 -2.30
C VAL A 299 12.51 26.85 -3.30
N ASN A 300 12.11 26.91 -4.55
CA ASN A 300 12.95 27.43 -5.61
C ASN A 300 12.92 28.97 -5.55
N ILE A 301 13.69 29.54 -4.61
CA ILE A 301 13.66 30.97 -4.27
C ILE A 301 13.87 31.85 -5.52
N ALA A 302 14.68 31.41 -6.48
CA ALA A 302 14.96 32.18 -7.69
C ALA A 302 13.71 32.42 -8.57
N ASP A 303 12.69 31.57 -8.47
CA ASP A 303 11.44 31.69 -9.23
C ASP A 303 10.37 32.52 -8.48
N THR A 304 10.68 32.97 -7.27
CA THR A 304 9.76 33.80 -6.46
C THR A 304 9.92 35.28 -6.77
N SER A 305 9.12 36.13 -6.15
CA SER A 305 9.22 37.59 -6.25
C SER A 305 10.52 38.09 -5.65
N LYS A 306 11.12 39.10 -6.27
CA LYS A 306 12.30 39.76 -5.72
C LYS A 306 11.95 40.38 -4.36
N GLY A 307 12.73 40.03 -3.34
CA GLY A 307 12.51 40.44 -1.96
C GLY A 307 11.76 39.43 -1.10
N SER A 308 11.20 38.36 -1.68
CA SER A 308 10.56 37.29 -0.89
C SER A 308 11.60 36.64 0.04
N GLN A 309 11.20 36.43 1.29
CA GLN A 309 12.06 35.93 2.36
C GLN A 309 11.58 34.58 2.85
N TYR A 310 12.48 33.60 2.92
CA TYR A 310 12.20 32.27 3.47
C TYR A 310 13.00 32.05 4.75
N LEU A 311 12.31 31.72 5.84
CA LEU A 311 12.85 31.50 7.17
C LEU A 311 12.80 29.99 7.49
N THR A 312 13.89 29.45 8.00
CA THR A 312 13.94 28.04 8.42
C THR A 312 14.96 27.83 9.53
N ALA A 313 14.83 26.72 10.25
CA ALA A 313 15.81 26.31 11.25
C ALA A 313 17.18 26.06 10.61
N TRP A 314 18.23 26.57 11.27
CA TRP A 314 19.62 26.38 10.87
C TRP A 314 20.29 25.33 11.76
N TRP A 315 20.99 24.40 11.13
CA TRP A 315 21.88 23.47 11.81
C TRP A 315 23.11 23.25 10.92
N ALA A 316 24.30 23.20 11.53
CA ALA A 316 25.53 22.87 10.84
C ALA A 316 26.22 21.72 11.58
N GLY A 317 26.50 20.63 10.86
CA GLY A 317 27.04 19.40 11.43
C GLY A 317 26.21 18.15 11.12
N PRO A 318 26.67 16.99 11.61
CA PRO A 318 26.02 15.70 11.37
C PRO A 318 24.65 15.62 12.04
N LEU A 319 23.89 14.58 11.70
CA LEU A 319 22.67 14.23 12.44
C LEU A 319 23.00 14.03 13.92
N SER A 320 22.16 14.59 14.76
CA SER A 320 22.18 14.39 16.21
C SER A 320 20.77 14.58 16.73
N PRO A 321 20.46 14.19 17.98
CA PRO A 321 19.17 14.47 18.58
C PRO A 321 18.84 15.97 18.69
N HIS A 322 19.82 16.86 18.48
CA HIS A 322 19.62 18.31 18.43
C HIS A 322 19.39 18.86 17.01
N ASN A 323 19.31 17.99 16.00
CA ASN A 323 19.04 18.41 14.63
C ASN A 323 17.57 18.80 14.46
N ASN A 324 17.31 20.10 14.36
CA ASN A 324 15.98 20.67 14.21
C ASN A 324 15.68 21.17 12.78
N ARG A 325 16.45 20.73 11.76
CA ARG A 325 16.19 21.11 10.35
C ARG A 325 14.80 20.63 9.94
N GLY A 326 13.99 21.51 9.35
CA GLY A 326 12.64 21.15 8.90
C GLY A 326 11.56 21.17 10.00
N GLN A 327 11.92 21.31 11.28
CA GLN A 327 10.96 21.31 12.39
C GLN A 327 9.84 22.36 12.20
N THR A 328 10.16 23.54 11.67
CA THR A 328 9.20 24.65 11.46
C THR A 328 8.64 24.72 10.04
N GLN A 329 8.84 23.70 9.21
CA GLN A 329 8.54 23.78 7.77
C GLN A 329 7.05 23.89 7.43
N PHE A 330 6.19 23.42 8.34
CA PHE A 330 4.73 23.56 8.21
C PHE A 330 4.17 24.82 8.89
N ILE A 331 5.02 25.59 9.57
CA ILE A 331 4.63 26.87 10.15
C ILE A 331 4.73 27.93 9.06
N PRO A 332 3.64 28.62 8.73
CA PRO A 332 3.67 29.69 7.75
C PRO A 332 4.69 30.78 8.11
N GLN A 333 5.41 31.32 7.13
CA GLN A 333 6.51 32.26 7.36
C GLN A 333 6.08 33.47 8.20
N ASN A 334 4.85 33.95 8.01
CA ASN A 334 4.32 35.12 8.70
C ASN A 334 4.01 34.88 10.18
N LEU A 335 3.97 33.63 10.64
CA LEU A 335 3.80 33.29 12.06
C LEU A 335 5.14 33.12 12.80
N MET A 336 6.26 33.33 12.09
CA MET A 336 7.60 33.25 12.65
C MET A 336 8.21 34.64 12.81
N SER A 337 9.07 34.79 13.80
CA SER A 337 9.93 35.96 13.96
C SER A 337 11.40 35.56 13.84
N PHE A 338 12.23 36.53 13.45
CA PHE A 338 13.67 36.33 13.30
C PHE A 338 14.45 37.55 13.79
N ASP A 339 15.50 37.30 14.56
CA ASP A 339 16.40 38.33 15.08
C ASP A 339 17.86 37.98 14.78
N SER A 340 18.57 38.92 14.18
CA SER A 340 20.03 38.93 14.06
C SER A 340 20.58 40.35 14.23
N PRO A 341 21.91 40.50 14.39
CA PRO A 341 22.53 41.83 14.47
C PRO A 341 22.26 42.74 13.26
N THR A 342 21.93 42.16 12.08
CA THR A 342 21.78 42.89 10.81
C THR A 342 20.37 42.85 10.23
N LEU A 343 19.49 41.96 10.71
CA LEU A 343 18.14 41.77 10.19
C LEU A 343 17.17 41.43 11.33
N LYS A 344 16.03 42.13 11.37
CA LYS A 344 14.92 41.82 12.28
C LYS A 344 13.64 41.66 11.47
N ILE A 345 12.97 40.54 11.65
CA ILE A 345 11.66 40.21 11.08
C ILE A 345 10.72 39.93 12.25
N SER A 346 9.62 40.65 12.34
CA SER A 346 8.57 40.38 13.33
C SER A 346 7.52 39.46 12.72
N GLU A 347 6.86 38.65 13.55
CA GLU A 347 5.65 37.94 13.13
C GLU A 347 4.61 38.95 12.59
N ASN A 348 3.92 38.58 11.53
CA ASN A 348 2.88 39.38 10.90
C ASN A 348 1.55 38.61 10.90
N ASN A 349 0.85 38.69 12.03
CA ASN A 349 -0.48 38.11 12.20
C ASN A 349 -1.59 38.92 11.50
N ALA A 350 -1.28 40.10 10.99
CA ALA A 350 -2.20 40.89 10.17
C ALA A 350 -2.21 40.43 8.71
N LEU A 351 -1.28 39.55 8.29
CA LEU A 351 -1.32 38.94 6.98
C LEU A 351 -2.57 38.05 6.88
N PRO A 352 -3.41 38.22 5.86
CA PRO A 352 -4.57 37.37 5.65
C PRO A 352 -4.21 35.89 5.57
N ASP A 353 -5.02 35.03 6.18
CA ASP A 353 -4.83 33.59 6.23
C ASP A 353 -4.65 32.94 4.85
N ASN A 354 -5.35 33.46 3.84
CA ASN A 354 -5.26 32.99 2.46
C ASN A 354 -3.93 33.34 1.75
N GLU A 355 -3.06 34.12 2.38
CA GLU A 355 -1.72 34.44 1.88
C GLU A 355 -0.62 33.55 2.49
N ARG A 356 -0.99 32.70 3.47
CA ARG A 356 -0.04 31.77 4.10
C ARG A 356 0.52 30.81 3.06
N ASP A 357 1.81 30.54 3.15
CA ASP A 357 2.56 29.67 2.26
C ASP A 357 2.16 28.20 2.42
N VAL A 358 1.99 27.75 3.66
CA VAL A 358 1.41 26.44 3.99
C VAL A 358 -0.06 26.61 4.34
N GLN A 359 -0.94 25.85 3.68
CA GLN A 359 -2.38 25.90 3.89
C GLN A 359 -2.95 24.50 4.06
N PHE A 360 -3.65 24.28 5.18
CA PHE A 360 -4.47 23.09 5.38
C PHE A 360 -5.84 23.29 4.75
N THR A 361 -6.33 22.27 4.06
CA THR A 361 -7.50 22.36 3.19
C THR A 361 -8.54 21.31 3.53
N VAL A 362 -9.79 21.61 3.16
CA VAL A 362 -10.90 20.67 3.15
C VAL A 362 -11.32 20.48 1.70
N ASN A 363 -11.24 19.26 1.18
CA ASN A 363 -11.50 18.93 -0.23
C ASN A 363 -10.68 19.79 -1.20
N GLY A 364 -9.41 20.09 -0.85
CA GLY A 364 -8.53 20.95 -1.65
C GLY A 364 -8.86 22.45 -1.57
N GLN A 365 -9.91 22.85 -0.84
CA GLN A 365 -10.33 24.23 -0.65
C GLN A 365 -9.77 24.81 0.65
N PHE A 366 -9.36 26.07 0.63
CA PHE A 366 -8.90 26.81 1.79
C PHE A 366 -10.08 27.51 2.49
N GLN A 367 -10.33 27.12 3.74
CA GLN A 367 -11.36 27.73 4.60
C GLN A 367 -12.74 27.89 3.92
N PRO A 368 -13.29 26.87 3.23
CA PRO A 368 -14.55 27.02 2.53
C PRO A 368 -15.71 27.42 3.46
N GLU A 369 -16.74 28.06 2.87
CA GLU A 369 -17.99 28.39 3.53
C GLU A 369 -19.03 27.29 3.28
N LEU A 370 -19.60 26.74 4.36
CA LEU A 370 -20.72 25.80 4.32
C LEU A 370 -21.96 26.45 4.92
N LYS A 371 -23.06 26.55 4.15
CA LYS A 371 -24.31 27.15 4.67
C LYS A 371 -25.18 26.10 5.33
N ILE A 372 -25.49 26.31 6.62
CA ILE A 372 -26.30 25.39 7.44
C ILE A 372 -27.38 26.18 8.17
N LYS A 373 -28.60 25.65 8.20
CA LYS A 373 -29.72 26.28 8.91
C LYS A 373 -29.48 26.27 10.43
N PRO A 374 -29.82 27.34 11.16
CA PRO A 374 -29.70 27.36 12.62
C PRO A 374 -30.39 26.16 13.29
N GLY A 375 -29.68 25.49 14.20
CA GLY A 375 -30.17 24.29 14.88
C GLY A 375 -30.15 22.99 14.07
N GLN A 376 -29.76 23.01 12.78
CA GLN A 376 -29.69 21.79 11.96
C GLN A 376 -28.56 20.88 12.43
N THR A 377 -28.86 19.58 12.56
CA THR A 377 -27.83 18.55 12.69
C THR A 377 -27.45 18.02 11.30
N GLU A 378 -26.16 17.81 11.07
CA GLU A 378 -25.59 17.12 9.90
C GLU A 378 -24.62 16.01 10.37
N ILE A 379 -24.29 15.07 9.47
CA ILE A 379 -23.16 14.15 9.65
C ILE A 379 -21.99 14.63 8.79
N TRP A 380 -20.84 14.89 9.40
CA TRP A 380 -19.61 15.19 8.68
C TRP A 380 -18.69 13.97 8.76
N SER A 381 -18.36 13.39 7.61
CA SER A 381 -17.39 12.31 7.49
C SER A 381 -16.05 12.92 7.10
N VAL A 382 -15.14 12.98 8.07
CA VAL A 382 -13.84 13.64 7.98
C VAL A 382 -12.75 12.59 7.82
N ALA A 383 -11.92 12.71 6.79
CA ALA A 383 -10.82 11.80 6.50
C ALA A 383 -9.51 12.58 6.41
N ASN A 384 -8.51 12.22 7.21
CA ASN A 384 -7.17 12.76 7.03
C ASN A 384 -6.43 11.93 6.00
N ILE A 385 -6.41 12.43 4.75
CA ILE A 385 -5.73 11.79 3.62
C ILE A 385 -4.38 12.46 3.32
N SER A 386 -3.79 13.11 4.33
CA SER A 386 -2.44 13.63 4.26
C SER A 386 -1.41 12.53 4.51
N ASP A 387 -0.19 12.77 4.06
CA ASP A 387 0.93 11.85 4.16
C ASP A 387 1.55 11.79 5.57
N ILE A 388 1.65 12.92 6.27
CA ILE A 388 2.29 12.98 7.61
C ILE A 388 1.57 13.88 8.63
N GLY A 389 0.61 14.69 8.20
CA GLY A 389 0.03 15.75 9.01
C GLY A 389 -0.88 15.22 10.11
N TYR A 390 -0.51 15.38 11.38
CA TYR A 390 -1.44 15.14 12.50
C TYR A 390 -2.42 16.30 12.64
N MET A 391 -3.72 15.98 12.61
CA MET A 391 -4.77 16.98 12.62
C MET A 391 -5.62 16.85 13.86
N THR A 392 -5.38 17.72 14.85
CA THR A 392 -6.27 17.84 16.02
C THR A 392 -7.28 18.93 15.73
N VAL A 393 -8.56 18.58 15.73
CA VAL A 393 -9.65 19.50 15.37
C VAL A 393 -10.56 19.82 16.55
N ARG A 394 -11.17 21.00 16.52
CA ARG A 394 -12.15 21.49 17.50
C ARG A 394 -13.29 22.22 16.81
N LEU A 395 -14.49 22.10 17.36
CA LEU A 395 -15.64 22.92 16.99
C LEU A 395 -15.71 24.17 17.88
N THR A 396 -15.99 25.34 17.30
CA THR A 396 -16.11 26.61 18.03
C THR A 396 -17.32 27.42 17.56
N GLU A 397 -18.23 27.72 18.49
CA GLU A 397 -19.37 28.62 18.26
C GLU A 397 -18.91 30.08 18.32
N THR A 398 -19.07 30.85 17.23
CA THR A 398 -18.53 32.21 17.18
C THR A 398 -19.25 33.20 18.08
N ALA A 399 -20.56 33.01 18.31
CA ALA A 399 -21.35 33.89 19.17
C ALA A 399 -21.05 33.73 20.66
N THR A 400 -20.67 32.53 21.10
CA THR A 400 -20.54 32.19 22.53
C THR A 400 -19.11 31.87 22.95
N GLY A 401 -18.23 31.53 22.00
CA GLY A 401 -16.90 30.98 22.26
C GLY A 401 -16.91 29.56 22.83
N LYS A 402 -18.07 28.90 22.88
CA LYS A 402 -18.17 27.52 23.39
C LYS A 402 -17.59 26.53 22.40
N HIS A 403 -17.10 25.42 22.94
CA HIS A 403 -16.61 24.28 22.18
C HIS A 403 -17.54 23.08 22.39
N PRO A 404 -18.40 22.75 21.41
CA PRO A 404 -19.23 21.56 21.47
C PRO A 404 -18.39 20.30 21.59
N LYS A 405 -18.90 19.31 22.33
CA LYS A 405 -18.27 17.98 22.40
C LYS A 405 -18.60 17.18 21.14
N PHE A 406 -17.61 16.46 20.59
CA PHE A 406 -17.80 15.61 19.41
C PHE A 406 -18.74 14.44 19.70
N ALA A 407 -19.66 14.16 18.79
CA ALA A 407 -20.47 12.94 18.77
C ALA A 407 -20.01 12.05 17.63
N ILE A 408 -19.26 10.99 17.96
CA ILE A 408 -18.70 10.07 16.97
C ILE A 408 -19.71 8.94 16.73
N VAL A 409 -20.04 8.72 15.46
CA VAL A 409 -20.99 7.68 15.03
C VAL A 409 -20.34 6.58 14.20
N GLY A 410 -19.09 6.76 13.81
CA GLY A 410 -18.26 5.75 13.16
C GLY A 410 -16.82 6.23 13.02
N GLN A 411 -15.92 5.28 12.83
CA GLN A 411 -14.50 5.51 12.62
C GLN A 411 -13.99 4.53 11.54
N ASP A 412 -13.07 4.98 10.70
CA ASP A 412 -12.36 4.16 9.71
C ASP A 412 -13.27 3.38 8.75
N GLY A 413 -14.43 3.97 8.43
CA GLY A 413 -15.43 3.33 7.54
C GLY A 413 -16.36 2.34 8.25
N ASN A 414 -16.16 2.10 9.54
CA ASN A 414 -16.99 1.24 10.36
C ASN A 414 -17.91 2.06 11.29
N PRO A 415 -19.24 1.91 11.23
CA PRO A 415 -20.13 2.59 12.17
C PRO A 415 -20.00 2.02 13.57
N TYR A 416 -20.12 2.88 14.57
CA TYR A 416 -20.18 2.45 15.95
C TYR A 416 -21.53 1.80 16.27
N THR A 417 -21.52 0.89 17.24
CA THR A 417 -22.76 0.33 17.80
C THR A 417 -23.53 1.37 18.61
N GLN A 418 -22.80 2.29 19.26
CA GLN A 418 -23.32 3.39 20.07
C GLN A 418 -22.56 4.69 19.79
N VAL A 419 -23.20 5.83 20.02
CA VAL A 419 -22.53 7.14 19.95
C VAL A 419 -21.40 7.19 21.00
N GLN A 420 -20.20 7.57 20.55
CA GLN A 420 -19.02 7.71 21.42
C GLN A 420 -18.50 9.15 21.47
N ARG A 421 -17.56 9.36 22.39
CA ARG A 421 -16.74 10.57 22.51
C ARG A 421 -15.27 10.22 22.20
N PRO A 422 -14.43 11.21 21.88
CA PRO A 422 -12.98 11.02 21.87
C PRO A 422 -12.49 10.33 23.16
N VAL A 423 -11.62 9.32 23.02
CA VAL A 423 -11.14 8.50 24.13
C VAL A 423 -10.34 9.31 25.15
N PHE A 424 -9.54 10.27 24.66
CA PHE A 424 -8.75 11.18 25.49
C PHE A 424 -9.41 12.56 25.60
N GLY A 425 -9.15 13.24 26.72
CA GLY A 425 -9.60 14.62 26.95
C GLY A 425 -11.06 14.73 27.38
N ASP A 426 -11.63 15.92 27.24
CA ASP A 426 -13.01 16.23 27.69
C ASP A 426 -14.07 16.05 26.58
N GLY A 427 -13.63 15.62 25.40
CA GLY A 427 -14.44 15.42 24.20
C GLY A 427 -14.61 16.66 23.30
N THR A 428 -13.99 17.80 23.61
CA THR A 428 -14.05 19.03 22.78
C THR A 428 -13.03 19.06 21.64
N THR A 429 -12.02 18.19 21.69
CA THR A 429 -11.02 18.01 20.64
C THR A 429 -11.05 16.59 20.11
N LEU A 430 -10.86 16.43 18.81
CA LEU A 430 -10.73 15.14 18.14
C LEU A 430 -9.38 15.08 17.43
N SER A 431 -8.58 14.06 17.74
CA SER A 431 -7.35 13.79 17.00
C SER A 431 -7.68 12.92 15.78
N VAL A 432 -7.28 13.39 14.60
CA VAL A 432 -7.41 12.69 13.33
C VAL A 432 -5.99 12.48 12.78
N PRO A 433 -5.26 11.44 13.23
CA PRO A 433 -3.96 11.07 12.65
C PRO A 433 -4.07 10.78 11.15
N PRO A 434 -2.96 10.87 10.39
CA PRO A 434 -2.90 10.40 9.00
C PRO A 434 -3.55 9.02 8.82
N GLY A 435 -4.36 8.87 7.77
CA GLY A 435 -5.11 7.65 7.45
C GLY A 435 -6.42 7.45 8.22
N SER A 436 -6.66 8.19 9.31
CA SER A 436 -7.87 8.01 10.13
C SER A 436 -9.08 8.72 9.52
N ARG A 437 -10.27 8.12 9.71
CA ARG A 437 -11.55 8.71 9.28
C ARG A 437 -12.55 8.70 10.43
N TYR A 438 -13.37 9.73 10.55
CA TYR A 438 -14.45 9.80 11.53
C TYR A 438 -15.75 10.27 10.89
N ALA A 439 -16.85 9.59 11.18
CA ALA A 439 -18.19 10.13 10.98
C ALA A 439 -18.64 10.79 12.29
N ILE A 440 -18.89 12.10 12.25
CA ILE A 440 -19.30 12.90 13.43
C ILE A 440 -20.65 13.58 13.21
N ALA A 441 -21.51 13.55 14.22
CA ALA A 441 -22.73 14.35 14.23
C ALA A 441 -22.42 15.77 14.73
N VAL A 442 -22.78 16.76 13.92
CA VAL A 442 -22.50 18.18 14.16
C VAL A 442 -23.80 18.95 14.15
N THR A 443 -24.07 19.76 15.18
CA THR A 443 -25.28 20.58 15.27
C THR A 443 -24.93 22.06 15.21
N MET A 444 -25.53 22.77 14.25
CA MET A 444 -25.38 24.20 14.07
C MET A 444 -25.96 24.97 15.28
N PRO A 445 -25.25 25.96 15.85
CA PRO A 445 -25.79 26.79 16.92
C PRO A 445 -27.02 27.59 16.45
N ALA A 446 -27.85 28.01 17.41
CA ALA A 446 -29.03 28.83 17.14
C ALA A 446 -28.66 30.26 16.69
N GLU A 447 -27.53 30.78 17.19
CA GLU A 447 -27.01 32.12 16.90
C GLU A 447 -25.51 32.04 16.59
N GLY A 448 -25.06 32.85 15.64
CA GLY A 448 -23.68 32.85 15.17
C GLY A 448 -23.34 31.68 14.25
N ASP A 449 -22.06 31.60 13.93
CA ASP A 449 -21.47 30.61 13.04
C ASP A 449 -20.80 29.50 13.84
N LEU A 450 -20.48 28.40 13.17
CA LEU A 450 -19.72 27.29 13.74
C LEU A 450 -18.45 27.08 12.92
N ILE A 451 -17.30 27.03 13.59
CA ILE A 451 -16.00 26.84 12.96
C ILE A 451 -15.46 25.46 13.32
N LEU A 452 -14.91 24.74 12.33
CA LEU A 452 -13.97 23.65 12.59
C LEU A 452 -12.55 24.19 12.41
N GLU A 453 -11.72 24.04 13.44
CA GLU A 453 -10.39 24.63 13.50
C GLU A 453 -9.36 23.66 14.09
N PHE A 454 -8.10 23.95 13.81
CA PHE A 454 -6.93 23.51 14.57
C PHE A 454 -6.76 24.43 15.80
N PRO A 455 -7.07 23.95 17.01
CA PRO A 455 -7.01 24.76 18.22
C PRO A 455 -5.55 24.94 18.67
N PRO A 456 -5.23 26.01 19.44
CA PRO A 456 -3.93 26.10 20.12
C PRO A 456 -3.73 24.91 21.06
N ASN A 457 -2.53 24.33 21.05
CA ASN A 457 -2.15 23.31 22.02
C ASN A 457 -1.89 23.99 23.38
N PRO A 458 -2.65 23.65 24.44
CA PRO A 458 -2.48 24.28 25.75
C PRO A 458 -1.11 23.99 26.40
N GLU A 459 -0.42 22.94 25.96
CA GLU A 459 0.90 22.53 26.47
C GLU A 459 2.05 23.05 25.60
N ALA A 460 1.77 23.78 24.52
CA ALA A 460 2.78 24.34 23.64
C ALA A 460 3.72 25.29 24.39
N LYS A 461 5.02 25.12 24.15
CA LYS A 461 6.08 26.00 24.65
C LYS A 461 6.61 26.88 23.51
N PRO A 462 7.19 28.07 23.81
CA PRO A 462 7.87 28.85 22.79
C PRO A 462 8.97 28.04 22.10
N LEU A 463 8.94 28.02 20.78
CA LEU A 463 9.96 27.35 19.98
C LEU A 463 11.02 28.38 19.59
N VAL A 464 12.24 28.21 20.10
CA VAL A 464 13.38 29.12 19.85
C VAL A 464 14.54 28.32 19.29
N LEU A 465 14.92 28.61 18.04
CA LEU A 465 15.88 27.82 17.28
C LEU A 465 16.95 28.73 16.65
N PRO A 466 18.19 28.25 16.42
CA PRO A 466 19.05 28.87 15.43
C PRO A 466 18.32 28.88 14.08
N GLY A 467 18.36 30.00 13.37
CA GLY A 467 17.62 30.18 12.12
C GLY A 467 18.48 30.76 11.01
N VAL A 468 18.00 30.60 9.78
CA VAL A 468 18.53 31.24 8.59
C VAL A 468 17.39 31.88 7.80
N VAL A 469 17.64 33.08 7.25
CA VAL A 469 16.73 33.77 6.34
C VAL A 469 17.38 33.90 4.98
N TYR A 470 16.75 33.35 3.96
CA TYR A 470 17.11 33.55 2.57
C TYR A 470 16.28 34.70 1.99
N THR A 471 16.90 35.58 1.19
CA THR A 471 16.18 36.69 0.55
C THR A 471 16.40 36.66 -0.96
N ASN A 472 15.33 36.55 -1.75
CA ASN A 472 15.43 36.56 -3.20
C ASN A 472 15.95 37.92 -3.70
N ASN A 473 17.09 37.92 -4.39
CA ASN A 473 17.66 39.12 -5.03
C ASN A 473 17.41 39.19 -6.55
N GLY A 474 16.68 38.22 -7.11
CA GLY A 474 16.43 38.05 -8.54
C GLY A 474 17.50 37.21 -9.27
N THR A 475 18.32 36.47 -8.54
CA THR A 475 19.36 35.60 -9.10
C THR A 475 19.32 34.22 -8.44
N LYS A 476 19.98 33.24 -9.06
CA LYS A 476 20.20 31.93 -8.44
C LYS A 476 21.08 32.02 -7.20
N ASN A 477 21.91 33.06 -7.07
CA ASN A 477 22.79 33.30 -5.92
C ASN A 477 22.02 34.02 -4.79
N THR A 478 21.25 33.25 -4.03
CA THR A 478 20.34 33.79 -3.00
C THR A 478 21.12 34.10 -1.71
N PRO A 479 21.22 35.37 -1.29
CA PRO A 479 21.87 35.74 -0.03
C PRO A 479 21.08 35.25 1.18
N ALA A 480 21.80 34.92 2.25
CA ALA A 480 21.23 34.44 3.50
C ALA A 480 21.85 35.09 4.74
N VAL A 481 21.08 35.14 5.84
CA VAL A 481 21.48 35.71 7.14
C VAL A 481 21.18 34.71 8.26
N LEU A 482 22.16 34.45 9.13
CA LEU A 482 21.98 33.63 10.34
C LEU A 482 21.49 34.47 11.52
N GLY A 483 20.69 33.86 12.39
CA GLY A 483 20.12 34.50 13.56
C GLY A 483 19.32 33.54 14.43
N THR A 484 18.36 34.06 15.16
CA THR A 484 17.45 33.29 16.01
C THR A 484 16.04 33.34 15.42
N LEU A 485 15.45 32.18 15.18
CA LEU A 485 14.06 32.00 14.77
C LEU A 485 13.19 31.72 16.00
N THR A 486 11.99 32.31 16.06
CA THR A 486 11.05 32.10 17.16
C THR A 486 9.62 31.95 16.68
N VAL A 487 8.91 30.95 17.22
CA VAL A 487 7.47 30.73 17.03
C VAL A 487 6.77 30.85 18.38
N ASP A 488 5.76 31.72 18.44
CA ASP A 488 4.91 31.90 19.62
C ASP A 488 4.03 30.66 19.84
N PRO A 489 3.95 30.11 21.07
CA PRO A 489 3.16 28.91 21.35
C PRO A 489 1.69 29.04 20.98
N LYS A 490 1.12 30.25 20.94
CA LYS A 490 -0.29 30.47 20.56
C LYS A 490 -0.60 30.05 19.12
N TYR A 491 0.42 29.95 18.26
CA TYR A 491 0.28 29.49 16.88
C TYR A 491 0.50 27.99 16.72
N LEU A 492 0.86 27.26 17.77
CA LEU A 492 1.15 25.83 17.68
C LEU A 492 -0.10 25.03 18.03
N SER A 493 -0.63 24.28 17.07
CA SER A 493 -1.78 23.38 17.30
C SER A 493 -1.35 21.96 17.67
N PHE A 494 -0.23 21.53 17.10
CA PHE A 494 0.33 20.21 17.35
C PHE A 494 1.84 20.29 17.27
N ALA A 495 2.49 19.47 18.08
CA ALA A 495 3.92 19.24 18.05
C ALA A 495 4.14 17.76 18.36
N ASP A 496 4.77 17.03 17.46
CA ASP A 496 5.44 15.77 17.81
C ASP A 496 6.95 16.01 17.88
N GLY A 497 7.73 15.03 18.33
CA GLY A 497 9.15 15.18 18.62
C GLY A 497 9.95 15.94 17.55
N PHE A 498 9.51 15.92 16.28
CA PHE A 498 10.15 16.60 15.16
C PHE A 498 9.33 17.72 14.49
N PHE A 499 8.04 17.53 14.15
CA PHE A 499 7.25 18.51 13.39
C PHE A 499 6.30 19.33 14.27
N VAL A 500 6.10 20.58 13.87
CA VAL A 500 5.08 21.46 14.45
C VAL A 500 4.07 21.93 13.41
N PHE A 501 2.78 21.88 13.76
CA PHE A 501 1.68 22.32 12.89
C PHE A 501 0.99 23.57 13.45
N PRO A 502 0.54 24.49 12.58
CA PRO A 502 -0.01 25.76 12.99
C PRO A 502 -1.48 25.65 13.45
N THR A 503 -1.94 26.64 14.20
CA THR A 503 -3.38 26.90 14.38
C THR A 503 -3.98 27.47 13.10
N GLN A 504 -5.18 27.01 12.72
CA GLN A 504 -5.85 27.42 11.50
C GLN A 504 -7.36 27.12 11.56
N THR A 505 -8.20 28.01 11.03
CA THR A 505 -9.56 27.63 10.64
C THR A 505 -9.49 26.67 9.44
N LEU A 506 -10.31 25.63 9.43
CA LEU A 506 -10.41 24.67 8.32
C LEU A 506 -11.65 24.92 7.47
N ILE A 507 -12.80 25.12 8.10
CA ILE A 507 -14.09 25.36 7.43
C ILE A 507 -14.97 26.21 8.34
N SER A 508 -15.73 27.12 7.74
CA SER A 508 -16.71 27.96 8.44
C SER A 508 -18.12 27.57 8.02
N ALA A 509 -18.92 27.08 8.96
CA ALA A 509 -20.35 26.86 8.76
C ALA A 509 -21.12 28.13 9.14
N THR A 510 -21.73 28.80 8.14
CA THR A 510 -22.47 30.05 8.31
C THR A 510 -23.97 29.84 8.25
N GLN A 511 -24.73 30.77 8.84
CA GLN A 511 -26.19 30.64 8.94
C GLN A 511 -26.90 30.74 7.58
N ASP A 512 -27.59 29.67 7.18
CA ASP A 512 -28.63 29.73 6.15
C ASP A 512 -29.93 30.29 6.75
N THR A 513 -30.27 31.53 6.38
CA THR A 513 -31.46 32.25 6.87
C THR A 513 -32.76 31.88 6.15
N SER A 514 -32.73 30.87 5.26
CA SER A 514 -33.93 30.41 4.53
C SER A 514 -35.00 29.74 5.42
N GLY A 515 -34.65 29.37 6.65
CA GLY A 515 -35.57 28.83 7.66
C GLY A 515 -34.85 28.09 8.80
N PRO A 516 -35.58 27.59 9.82
CA PRO A 516 -34.97 26.81 10.89
C PRO A 516 -34.54 25.42 10.42
N GLY A 517 -33.47 24.91 11.02
CA GLY A 517 -32.98 23.54 10.83
C GLY A 517 -33.71 22.53 11.69
N ARG A 518 -33.50 21.23 11.40
CA ARG A 518 -33.94 20.13 12.25
C ARG A 518 -32.80 19.69 13.16
N THR A 519 -32.98 19.84 14.47
CA THR A 519 -32.07 19.28 15.47
C THR A 519 -32.37 17.79 15.68
N THR A 520 -31.33 16.96 15.62
CA THR A 520 -31.39 15.55 16.02
C THR A 520 -30.28 15.29 17.02
N ALA A 521 -30.62 14.77 18.20
CA ALA A 521 -29.64 14.49 19.24
C ALA A 521 -28.87 13.20 18.96
N PHE A 522 -27.56 13.24 19.24
CA PHE A 522 -26.65 12.09 19.27
C PHE A 522 -25.95 12.07 20.64
N GLU A 523 -26.58 11.39 21.59
CA GLU A 523 -26.11 11.35 22.98
C GLU A 523 -25.20 10.14 23.23
N PRO A 524 -24.14 10.25 24.06
CA PRO A 524 -23.24 9.14 24.34
C PRO A 524 -23.99 7.90 24.84
N GLY A 525 -23.61 6.72 24.33
CA GLY A 525 -24.27 5.45 24.65
C GLY A 525 -25.60 5.21 23.92
N GLN A 526 -26.08 6.17 23.11
CA GLN A 526 -27.25 5.97 22.26
C GLN A 526 -26.94 4.90 21.19
N ASN A 527 -27.75 3.85 21.13
CA ASN A 527 -27.64 2.82 20.11
C ASN A 527 -27.88 3.41 18.72
N LEU A 528 -26.99 3.09 17.78
CA LEU A 528 -27.02 3.59 16.42
C LEU A 528 -27.75 2.65 15.44
N GLY A 529 -27.73 1.34 15.71
CA GLY A 529 -28.50 0.35 14.95
C GLY A 529 -28.05 0.14 13.51
N ALA A 530 -26.84 0.58 13.15
CA ALA A 530 -26.20 0.24 11.89
C ALA A 530 -25.51 -1.11 11.95
N TYR A 531 -25.27 -1.70 10.78
CA TYR A 531 -24.43 -2.88 10.64
C TYR A 531 -22.96 -2.47 10.78
N THR A 532 -22.21 -3.19 11.62
CA THR A 532 -20.77 -3.06 11.84
C THR A 532 -20.12 -4.43 11.65
N SER A 533 -18.89 -4.45 11.13
CA SER A 533 -18.01 -5.64 11.11
C SER A 533 -17.42 -5.95 12.48
N PHE A 534 -17.63 -5.09 13.49
CA PHE A 534 -17.00 -5.25 14.80
C PHE A 534 -17.36 -6.58 15.46
N VAL A 535 -16.31 -7.31 15.81
CA VAL A 535 -16.34 -8.52 16.64
C VAL A 535 -15.62 -8.22 17.95
N ASP A 536 -16.24 -8.55 19.08
CA ASP A 536 -15.59 -8.38 20.39
C ASP A 536 -14.55 -9.49 20.62
N THR A 537 -13.32 -9.21 20.20
CA THR A 537 -12.18 -10.11 20.37
C THR A 537 -11.66 -10.16 21.82
N SER A 538 -12.13 -9.26 22.70
CA SER A 538 -11.73 -9.24 24.11
C SER A 538 -12.12 -10.52 24.86
N VAL A 539 -13.23 -11.14 24.45
CA VAL A 539 -13.74 -12.40 25.01
C VAL A 539 -13.15 -13.65 24.33
N MET A 540 -12.36 -13.48 23.28
CA MET A 540 -11.72 -14.57 22.55
C MET A 540 -10.35 -14.93 23.15
N THR A 541 -9.88 -16.14 22.87
CA THR A 541 -8.55 -16.59 23.28
C THR A 541 -7.57 -16.41 22.12
N PRO A 542 -6.52 -15.57 22.25
CA PRO A 542 -5.53 -15.40 21.19
C PRO A 542 -4.78 -16.71 20.93
N ALA A 543 -4.70 -17.11 19.66
CA ALA A 543 -3.90 -18.23 19.19
C ALA A 543 -2.40 -17.93 19.30
N VAL A 544 -2.00 -16.68 19.07
CA VAL A 544 -0.64 -16.17 19.20
C VAL A 544 -0.65 -14.82 19.91
N ARG A 545 0.36 -14.57 20.74
CA ARG A 545 0.67 -13.24 21.29
C ARG A 545 2.00 -12.76 20.72
N ARG A 546 2.02 -11.59 20.10
CA ARG A 546 3.23 -11.00 19.49
C ARG A 546 3.65 -9.74 20.22
N ALA A 547 4.96 -9.57 20.39
CA ALA A 547 5.56 -8.34 20.86
C ALA A 547 6.36 -7.75 19.70
N MET A 548 6.13 -6.47 19.42
CA MET A 548 6.84 -5.70 18.41
C MET A 548 7.38 -4.43 19.07
N THR A 549 8.58 -4.03 18.68
CA THR A 549 9.18 -2.78 19.17
C THR A 549 9.43 -1.88 17.98
N ILE A 550 8.93 -0.64 18.06
CA ILE A 550 9.29 0.43 17.14
C ILE A 550 10.56 1.09 17.65
N THR A 551 11.60 1.08 16.82
CA THR A 551 12.86 1.78 17.04
C THR A 551 13.28 2.49 15.76
N ASP A 552 14.33 3.28 15.87
CA ASP A 552 15.03 3.87 14.76
C ASP A 552 16.54 3.74 14.96
N THR A 553 17.28 3.73 13.85
CA THR A 553 18.73 3.83 13.88
C THR A 553 19.18 4.96 13.00
N ILE A 554 20.09 5.81 13.51
CA ILE A 554 20.78 6.82 12.71
C ILE A 554 22.06 6.18 12.18
N GLY A 555 22.22 6.07 10.85
CA GLY A 555 23.50 5.68 10.27
C GLY A 555 23.79 4.19 10.19
N GLY A 556 22.80 3.33 9.92
CA GLY A 556 23.04 1.90 9.64
C GLY A 556 24.03 1.64 8.47
N ASP A 557 24.14 0.39 7.98
CA ASP A 557 25.06 -0.03 6.89
C ASP A 557 24.72 0.56 5.48
N LYS A 558 24.18 1.78 5.41
CA LYS A 558 23.81 2.52 4.19
C LYS A 558 24.97 3.38 3.66
N ALA A 559 24.79 3.90 2.44
CA ALA A 559 25.80 4.40 1.50
C ALA A 559 26.86 5.36 2.06
N SER A 560 26.59 6.08 3.16
CA SER A 560 27.59 6.88 3.87
C SER A 560 27.19 7.11 5.33
N HIS A 561 28.13 6.98 6.28
CA HIS A 561 27.92 7.36 7.68
C HIS A 561 27.80 8.90 7.87
N ASN A 562 28.01 9.66 6.80
CA ASN A 562 27.85 11.11 6.76
C ASN A 562 26.48 11.53 6.17
N ASP A 563 25.58 10.58 5.91
CA ASP A 563 24.31 10.81 5.22
C ASP A 563 23.18 11.30 6.17
N PRO A 564 22.58 12.48 5.92
CA PRO A 564 21.41 12.96 6.65
C PRO A 564 20.09 12.23 6.34
N LYS A 565 20.04 11.25 5.42
CA LYS A 565 18.91 10.32 5.20
C LYS A 565 19.00 9.00 6.00
N ALA A 566 19.91 8.91 6.96
CA ALA A 566 20.25 7.63 7.57
C ALA A 566 19.31 7.12 8.68
N VAL A 567 18.12 7.71 8.86
CA VAL A 567 17.14 7.18 9.83
C VAL A 567 16.38 6.05 9.18
N ILE A 568 16.65 4.83 9.62
CA ILE A 568 15.84 3.67 9.29
C ILE A 568 14.89 3.47 10.46
N TYR A 569 13.59 3.57 10.21
CA TYR A 569 12.59 3.16 11.18
C TYR A 569 12.38 1.66 11.06
N MET A 570 12.20 1.00 12.20
CA MET A 570 12.26 -0.45 12.27
C MET A 570 11.14 -0.98 13.15
N PHE A 571 10.60 -2.11 12.72
CA PHE A 571 10.15 -3.12 13.67
C PHE A 571 11.37 -3.98 13.99
N GLU A 572 11.85 -3.95 15.23
CA GLU A 572 13.08 -4.65 15.59
C GLU A 572 13.11 -6.10 15.07
N PRO A 573 14.25 -6.55 14.53
CA PRO A 573 15.56 -5.89 14.51
C PRO A 573 15.89 -5.13 13.21
N ALA A 574 14.93 -4.91 12.31
CA ALA A 574 15.21 -4.48 10.94
C ALA A 574 14.20 -3.47 10.38
N GLY A 575 14.58 -2.77 9.32
CA GLY A 575 13.66 -2.02 8.48
C GLY A 575 13.17 -2.90 7.33
N PHE A 576 11.98 -2.60 6.82
CA PHE A 576 11.42 -3.24 5.63
C PHE A 576 12.41 -3.23 4.45
N PRO A 577 12.45 -4.27 3.60
CA PRO A 577 11.69 -5.54 3.64
C PRO A 577 12.25 -6.64 4.57
N ASN A 578 13.29 -6.35 5.35
CA ASN A 578 13.99 -7.35 6.16
C ASN A 578 13.38 -7.56 7.56
N VAL A 579 12.17 -7.06 7.79
CA VAL A 579 11.45 -7.28 9.05
C VAL A 579 11.04 -8.76 9.16
N PRO A 580 11.14 -9.40 10.34
CA PRO A 580 10.63 -10.74 10.56
C PRO A 580 9.19 -10.90 10.06
N LEU A 581 8.92 -11.97 9.32
CA LEU A 581 7.61 -12.25 8.75
C LEU A 581 6.56 -12.42 9.87
N ILE A 582 5.44 -11.72 9.74
CA ILE A 582 4.25 -11.95 10.54
C ILE A 582 3.36 -12.94 9.77
N GLN A 583 3.06 -14.09 10.36
CA GLN A 583 2.35 -15.17 9.64
C GLN A 583 1.20 -15.76 10.48
N PRO A 584 0.05 -15.07 10.54
CA PRO A 584 -1.15 -15.55 11.21
C PRO A 584 -1.86 -16.64 10.40
N ARG A 585 -2.74 -17.40 11.05
CA ARG A 585 -3.64 -18.35 10.39
C ARG A 585 -5.01 -17.73 10.16
N LEU A 586 -5.63 -18.06 9.03
CA LEU A 586 -7.06 -17.82 8.83
C LEU A 586 -7.88 -18.49 9.95
N ASN A 587 -9.02 -17.90 10.30
CA ASN A 587 -9.89 -18.27 11.41
C ASN A 587 -9.20 -18.27 12.78
N SER A 588 -8.20 -17.41 12.98
CA SER A 588 -7.54 -17.23 14.27
C SER A 588 -7.56 -15.77 14.73
N VAL A 589 -7.41 -15.59 16.04
CA VAL A 589 -7.21 -14.28 16.67
C VAL A 589 -5.78 -14.21 17.18
N GLU A 590 -5.12 -13.09 16.97
CA GLU A 590 -3.84 -12.80 17.60
C GLU A 590 -3.92 -11.53 18.45
N GLU A 591 -3.09 -11.45 19.49
CA GLU A 591 -2.93 -10.25 20.30
C GLU A 591 -1.53 -9.69 20.12
N TRP A 592 -1.43 -8.44 19.70
CA TRP A 592 -0.16 -7.79 19.41
C TRP A 592 0.06 -6.64 20.39
N THR A 593 1.24 -6.59 20.99
CA THR A 593 1.69 -5.44 21.78
C THR A 593 2.82 -4.75 21.04
N ILE A 594 2.57 -3.52 20.61
CA ILE A 594 3.54 -2.65 19.94
C ILE A 594 4.07 -1.67 20.98
N THR A 595 5.37 -1.76 21.28
CA THR A 595 6.07 -0.84 22.20
C THR A 595 6.81 0.21 21.39
N ASN A 596 6.58 1.48 21.70
CA ASN A 596 7.30 2.57 21.05
C ASN A 596 8.52 3.00 21.87
N GLN A 597 9.69 2.94 21.24
CA GLN A 597 10.95 3.48 21.76
C GLN A 597 11.53 4.59 20.87
N ASN A 598 10.83 4.98 19.81
CA ASN A 598 11.14 6.14 18.97
C ASN A 598 10.42 7.39 19.50
N ASN A 599 10.94 8.59 19.18
CA ASN A 599 10.45 9.87 19.71
C ASN A 599 9.15 10.39 19.14
N ASP A 600 8.64 9.76 18.09
CA ASP A 600 7.43 10.17 17.42
C ASP A 600 6.23 9.32 17.81
N ALA A 601 5.03 9.81 17.53
CA ALA A 601 3.82 9.01 17.56
C ALA A 601 3.61 8.34 16.19
N HIS A 602 3.16 7.09 16.18
CA HIS A 602 3.03 6.30 14.97
C HIS A 602 1.56 5.89 14.76
N PRO A 603 0.83 6.46 13.78
CA PRO A 603 -0.47 5.93 13.41
C PRO A 603 -0.22 4.61 12.69
N MET A 604 -0.59 3.49 13.31
CA MET A 604 -0.36 2.16 12.78
C MET A 604 -1.59 1.69 12.02
N HIS A 605 -1.39 1.41 10.74
CA HIS A 605 -2.40 0.87 9.85
C HIS A 605 -2.10 -0.60 9.54
N ILE A 606 -3.14 -1.44 9.59
CA ILE A 606 -3.08 -2.84 9.17
C ILE A 606 -4.06 -3.03 8.01
N HIS A 607 -3.59 -3.59 6.89
CA HIS A 607 -4.45 -3.84 5.73
C HIS A 607 -5.46 -4.96 5.98
N VAL A 608 -6.48 -5.00 5.12
CA VAL A 608 -7.53 -6.02 5.03
C VAL A 608 -8.51 -6.05 6.20
N ASN A 609 -8.08 -6.40 7.42
CA ASN A 609 -9.00 -6.68 8.52
C ASN A 609 -9.01 -5.54 9.56
N ASP A 610 -10.20 -5.17 10.04
CA ASP A 610 -10.35 -4.40 11.29
C ASP A 610 -9.68 -5.11 12.49
N PHE A 611 -9.26 -4.33 13.49
CA PHE A 611 -8.81 -4.84 14.79
C PHE A 611 -9.43 -4.07 15.95
N GLN A 612 -9.42 -4.68 17.13
CA GLN A 612 -9.91 -4.09 18.37
C GLN A 612 -8.74 -3.61 19.23
N VAL A 613 -8.81 -2.37 19.71
CA VAL A 613 -7.86 -1.83 20.67
C VAL A 613 -8.17 -2.39 22.07
N MET A 614 -7.18 -3.04 22.68
CA MET A 614 -7.31 -3.62 24.01
C MET A 614 -6.88 -2.65 25.10
N GLU A 615 -5.80 -1.89 24.85
CA GLU A 615 -5.25 -0.91 25.77
C GLU A 615 -4.26 0.00 25.02
N ILE A 616 -4.29 1.30 25.31
CA ILE A 616 -3.24 2.25 24.94
C ILE A 616 -2.62 2.76 26.24
N ASP A 617 -1.33 2.54 26.42
CA ASP A 617 -0.54 3.09 27.52
C ASP A 617 0.21 4.33 27.02
N ASP A 618 -0.42 5.50 27.13
CA ASP A 618 0.16 6.79 26.77
C ASP A 618 0.77 7.45 28.02
N PRO A 619 2.10 7.58 28.12
CA PRO A 619 2.73 8.13 29.31
C PRO A 619 2.45 9.63 29.50
N ASN A 620 1.93 10.34 28.48
CA ASN A 620 1.53 11.74 28.57
C ASN A 620 0.03 11.92 28.89
N ARG A 621 -0.82 10.96 28.52
CA ARG A 621 -2.29 11.09 28.60
C ARG A 621 -2.98 10.06 29.52
N GLY A 622 -2.24 9.07 29.99
CA GLY A 622 -2.73 7.96 30.80
C GLY A 622 -3.13 6.74 29.95
N THR A 623 -3.57 5.69 30.65
CA THR A 623 -3.93 4.40 30.05
C THR A 623 -5.42 4.34 29.70
N THR A 624 -5.77 3.76 28.55
CA THR A 624 -7.17 3.51 28.14
C THR A 624 -7.65 2.13 28.58
N GLY A 625 -8.94 1.82 28.35
CA GLY A 625 -9.48 0.46 28.48
C GLY A 625 -9.76 -0.15 27.11
N VAL A 626 -10.37 -1.34 27.12
CA VAL A 626 -10.81 -2.02 25.88
C VAL A 626 -11.82 -1.16 25.13
N GLU A 627 -11.56 -0.90 23.86
CA GLU A 627 -12.46 -0.17 22.98
C GLU A 627 -13.52 -1.13 22.39
N PRO A 628 -14.83 -0.85 22.53
CA PRO A 628 -15.91 -1.71 22.03
C PRO A 628 -16.27 -1.46 20.55
N TRP A 629 -15.28 -1.22 19.69
CA TRP A 629 -15.43 -1.05 18.24
C TRP A 629 -14.15 -1.50 17.52
N GLY A 630 -14.25 -1.71 16.20
CA GLY A 630 -13.13 -2.04 15.33
C GLY A 630 -12.58 -0.80 14.63
N VAL A 631 -11.27 -0.78 14.38
CA VAL A 631 -10.55 0.26 13.64
C VAL A 631 -9.53 -0.41 12.71
N ASP A 632 -9.08 0.31 11.67
CA ASP A 632 -7.98 -0.12 10.80
C ASP A 632 -6.70 0.70 10.99
N ASN A 633 -6.79 1.82 11.73
CA ASN A 633 -5.70 2.74 11.97
C ASN A 633 -5.76 3.25 13.42
N VAL A 634 -4.67 3.09 14.16
CA VAL A 634 -4.60 3.51 15.57
C VAL A 634 -3.25 4.08 15.93
N ASN A 635 -3.23 5.11 16.77
CA ASN A 635 -1.97 5.72 17.19
C ASN A 635 -1.25 4.87 18.25
N VAL A 636 0.02 4.53 18.00
CA VAL A 636 0.99 4.17 19.03
C VAL A 636 1.59 5.47 19.56
N PRO A 637 1.34 5.85 20.83
CA PRO A 637 1.75 7.16 21.34
C PRO A 637 3.26 7.36 21.39
N ALA A 638 3.70 8.62 21.50
CA ALA A 638 5.10 8.95 21.74
C ALA A 638 5.49 8.65 23.21
N PRO A 639 6.69 8.12 23.47
CA PRO A 639 7.19 7.89 24.82
C PRO A 639 7.75 9.17 25.46
N ILE A 640 8.13 9.09 26.75
CA ILE A 640 8.80 10.21 27.46
C ILE A 640 10.31 10.06 27.38
N PHE A 641 11.01 11.10 26.93
CA PHE A 641 12.47 11.17 26.87
C PHE A 641 13.06 12.05 27.97
N ASN A 642 14.31 11.77 28.34
CA ASN A 642 15.14 12.76 29.04
C ASN A 642 15.85 13.70 28.06
N ASP A 643 16.57 14.69 28.59
CA ASP A 643 17.31 15.69 27.80
C ASP A 643 18.37 15.09 26.86
N MET A 644 18.79 13.84 27.08
CA MET A 644 19.73 13.10 26.24
C MET A 644 19.04 12.26 25.16
N HIS A 645 17.71 12.41 24.98
CA HIS A 645 16.90 11.62 24.05
C HIS A 645 16.96 10.12 24.32
N VAL A 646 17.06 9.74 25.60
CA VAL A 646 16.87 8.36 26.04
C VAL A 646 15.45 8.18 26.54
N VAL A 647 14.77 7.13 26.07
CA VAL A 647 13.43 6.75 26.55
C VAL A 647 13.48 6.46 28.04
N THR A 648 12.74 7.24 28.82
CA THR A 648 12.57 7.03 30.26
C THR A 648 11.30 6.26 30.58
N THR A 649 10.23 6.48 29.82
CA THR A 649 8.95 5.78 29.94
C THR A 649 8.45 5.43 28.53
N PRO A 650 8.46 4.15 28.12
CA PRO A 650 7.95 3.75 26.82
C PRO A 650 6.42 3.91 26.76
N ALA A 651 5.90 4.09 25.55
CA ALA A 651 4.46 4.03 25.26
C ALA A 651 4.11 2.69 24.62
N LYS A 652 2.86 2.24 24.76
CA LYS A 652 2.43 0.95 24.22
C LYS A 652 1.01 1.00 23.66
N LEU A 653 0.80 0.15 22.67
CA LEU A 653 -0.51 -0.22 22.14
C LEU A 653 -0.64 -1.73 22.22
N THR A 654 -1.72 -2.22 22.81
CA THR A 654 -2.13 -3.63 22.71
C THR A 654 -3.41 -3.70 21.90
N LEU A 655 -3.42 -4.53 20.87
CA LEU A 655 -4.56 -4.76 19.97
C LEU A 655 -4.81 -6.26 19.79
N ARG A 656 -6.02 -6.60 19.35
CA ARG A 656 -6.38 -7.94 18.88
C ARG A 656 -6.99 -7.87 17.49
N GLN A 657 -6.53 -8.75 16.62
CA GLN A 657 -7.01 -8.85 15.25
C GLN A 657 -7.49 -10.27 14.99
N GLU A 658 -8.62 -10.38 14.29
CA GLU A 658 -9.16 -11.63 13.78
C GLU A 658 -8.89 -11.71 12.28
N PHE A 659 -8.44 -12.87 11.79
CA PHE A 659 -8.12 -13.08 10.37
C PHE A 659 -9.17 -14.01 9.76
N LEU A 660 -10.22 -13.46 9.14
CA LEU A 660 -11.37 -14.27 8.68
C LEU A 660 -11.50 -14.40 7.17
N GLU A 661 -11.00 -13.44 6.40
CA GLU A 661 -11.54 -13.24 5.06
C GLU A 661 -10.60 -13.72 3.94
N PHE A 662 -9.33 -13.30 3.95
CA PHE A 662 -8.43 -13.54 2.82
C PHE A 662 -7.07 -14.09 3.28
N PRO A 663 -6.62 -15.24 2.72
CA PRO A 663 -5.21 -15.60 2.76
C PRO A 663 -4.39 -14.70 1.82
N GLY A 664 -3.06 -14.72 1.96
CA GLY A 664 -2.14 -13.98 1.10
C GLY A 664 -1.30 -12.96 1.87
N THR A 665 -0.47 -12.22 1.14
CA THR A 665 0.52 -11.31 1.73
C THR A 665 0.10 -9.84 1.58
N TYR A 666 0.07 -9.11 2.69
CA TYR A 666 -0.15 -7.66 2.77
C TYR A 666 0.79 -7.07 3.84
N VAL A 667 0.52 -5.84 4.31
CA VAL A 667 1.41 -5.12 5.23
C VAL A 667 0.71 -4.55 6.47
N ILE A 668 1.50 -4.37 7.51
CA ILE A 668 1.28 -3.39 8.59
C ILE A 668 2.33 -2.29 8.42
N HIS A 669 1.95 -1.03 8.59
CA HIS A 669 2.90 0.08 8.49
C HIS A 669 2.47 1.32 9.27
N CYS A 670 3.43 2.19 9.53
CA CYS A 670 3.16 3.51 10.06
C CYS A 670 2.58 4.41 8.95
N HIS A 671 1.38 4.93 9.16
CA HIS A 671 0.70 5.83 8.24
C HIS A 671 1.20 7.28 8.31
N ARG A 672 2.29 7.53 9.04
CA ARG A 672 3.16 8.65 8.77
C ARG A 672 4.09 8.20 7.65
N LEU A 673 3.72 8.50 6.40
CA LEU A 673 4.21 7.78 5.21
C LEU A 673 5.73 7.87 5.04
N ASN A 674 6.38 8.93 5.55
CA ASN A 674 7.84 9.02 5.52
C ASN A 674 8.51 7.99 6.46
N HIS A 675 7.80 7.44 7.44
CA HIS A 675 8.28 6.35 8.29
C HIS A 675 8.07 5.00 7.60
N GLU A 676 6.95 4.80 6.90
CA GLU A 676 6.73 3.65 6.02
C GLU A 676 7.84 3.55 4.96
N ASP A 677 8.06 4.63 4.20
CA ASP A 677 9.08 4.69 3.14
C ASP A 677 10.50 4.46 3.67
N ASN A 678 10.77 4.83 4.93
CA ASN A 678 12.06 4.64 5.60
C ASN A 678 12.16 3.34 6.44
N GLY A 679 11.21 2.42 6.29
CA GLY A 679 11.33 1.04 6.77
C GLY A 679 10.34 0.60 7.86
N LEU A 680 9.48 1.48 8.37
CA LEU A 680 8.49 1.14 9.41
C LEU A 680 7.25 0.44 8.82
N MET A 681 7.51 -0.69 8.18
CA MET A 681 6.54 -1.55 7.51
C MET A 681 6.96 -3.01 7.73
N ALA A 682 6.00 -3.93 7.81
CA ALA A 682 6.27 -5.36 7.89
C ALA A 682 5.28 -6.13 7.02
N THR A 683 5.72 -7.27 6.46
CA THR A 683 4.83 -8.17 5.75
C THR A 683 4.02 -9.04 6.71
N ILE A 684 2.73 -9.14 6.43
CA ILE A 684 1.80 -10.10 7.03
C ILE A 684 1.43 -11.08 5.92
N ASN A 685 1.67 -12.38 6.15
CA ASN A 685 1.21 -13.43 5.26
C ASN A 685 0.17 -14.30 5.98
N VAL A 686 -1.11 -14.14 5.65
CA VAL A 686 -2.17 -14.98 6.22
C VAL A 686 -2.12 -16.34 5.51
N ILE A 687 -1.81 -17.38 6.27
CA ILE A 687 -1.82 -18.77 5.79
C ILE A 687 -3.19 -19.42 6.04
N PRO A 688 -3.56 -20.48 5.31
CA PRO A 688 -4.79 -21.23 5.56
C PRO A 688 -4.91 -21.69 7.02
N GLU A 689 -6.14 -21.83 7.51
CA GLU A 689 -6.44 -22.26 8.89
C GLU A 689 -5.68 -23.56 9.24
N VAL A 690 -5.70 -24.50 8.30
CA VAL A 690 -4.88 -25.71 8.34
C VAL A 690 -3.88 -25.64 7.20
N SER A 691 -2.62 -25.36 7.52
CA SER A 691 -1.53 -25.59 6.57
C SER A 691 -1.42 -27.09 6.30
N THR A 692 -1.35 -27.49 5.04
CA THR A 692 -1.27 -28.91 4.63
C THR A 692 -0.09 -29.16 3.70
N TYR A 693 0.43 -30.38 3.72
CA TYR A 693 1.42 -30.85 2.75
C TYR A 693 1.12 -32.30 2.33
N ALA A 694 1.64 -32.70 1.17
CA ALA A 694 1.44 -34.00 0.58
C ALA A 694 2.71 -34.86 0.67
N VAL A 695 2.53 -36.13 1.04
CA VAL A 695 3.56 -37.18 1.04
C VAL A 695 3.09 -38.33 0.17
N ALA A 696 3.69 -38.50 -1.00
CA ALA A 696 3.34 -39.59 -1.90
C ALA A 696 4.18 -40.85 -1.63
N THR A 697 3.53 -42.00 -1.67
CA THR A 697 4.16 -43.31 -1.76
C THR A 697 4.05 -43.79 -3.21
N PRO A 698 5.17 -43.98 -3.93
CA PRO A 698 5.14 -44.56 -5.26
C PRO A 698 4.42 -45.91 -5.29
N GLY A 699 3.76 -46.21 -6.40
CA GLY A 699 3.20 -47.53 -6.62
C GLY A 699 4.27 -48.61 -6.77
N SER A 700 3.83 -49.87 -6.76
CA SER A 700 4.67 -51.05 -6.98
C SER A 700 3.83 -52.16 -7.59
N ASN A 701 4.44 -53.27 -8.02
CA ASN A 701 3.73 -54.37 -8.71
C ASN A 701 2.41 -54.77 -8.01
N GLY A 702 1.28 -54.48 -8.65
CA GLY A 702 -0.08 -54.75 -8.18
C GLY A 702 -0.62 -53.77 -7.12
N LYS A 703 0.06 -52.64 -6.87
CA LYS A 703 -0.29 -51.63 -5.87
C LYS A 703 -0.18 -50.22 -6.47
N PRO A 704 -1.28 -49.45 -6.54
CA PRO A 704 -1.23 -48.09 -7.05
C PRO A 704 -0.46 -47.15 -6.12
N ALA A 705 0.00 -46.03 -6.69
CA ALA A 705 0.53 -44.92 -5.91
C ALA A 705 -0.54 -44.35 -4.97
N THR A 706 -0.12 -43.91 -3.79
CA THR A 706 -1.00 -43.28 -2.79
C THR A 706 -0.42 -41.96 -2.32
N VAL A 707 -1.26 -40.97 -2.01
CA VAL A 707 -0.84 -39.67 -1.49
C VAL A 707 -1.46 -39.46 -0.12
N GLN A 708 -0.62 -39.27 0.90
CA GLN A 708 -1.06 -38.86 2.22
C GLN A 708 -1.06 -37.34 2.30
N VAL A 709 -2.21 -36.73 2.53
CA VAL A 709 -2.30 -35.31 2.91
C VAL A 709 -2.23 -35.21 4.42
N ARG A 710 -1.34 -34.35 4.90
CA ARG A 710 -1.05 -34.17 6.32
C ARG A 710 -1.22 -32.71 6.71
N ASP A 711 -1.60 -32.48 7.96
CA ASP A 711 -1.50 -31.13 8.52
C ASP A 711 -0.02 -30.77 8.76
N GLY A 712 0.30 -29.47 8.69
CA GLY A 712 1.60 -28.91 8.99
C GLY A 712 1.89 -28.78 10.48
N ASN A 713 0.87 -28.92 11.34
CA ASN A 713 0.92 -28.70 12.79
C ASN A 713 0.54 -29.97 13.58
N GLY A 714 1.51 -30.85 13.77
CA GLY A 714 1.32 -32.16 14.41
C GLY A 714 1.46 -33.33 13.45
N ASP A 715 1.55 -33.06 12.15
CA ASP A 715 1.89 -34.02 11.08
C ASP A 715 0.88 -35.18 10.96
N LYS A 716 -0.39 -34.96 11.38
CA LYS A 716 -1.44 -35.98 11.32
C LYS A 716 -1.85 -36.22 9.87
N VAL A 717 -2.07 -37.48 9.52
CA VAL A 717 -2.70 -37.84 8.25
C VAL A 717 -4.17 -37.41 8.28
N LEU A 718 -4.53 -36.49 7.39
CA LEU A 718 -5.90 -36.03 7.17
C LEU A 718 -6.63 -36.97 6.20
N GLN A 719 -5.95 -37.34 5.11
CA GLN A 719 -6.48 -38.23 4.08
C GLN A 719 -5.39 -39.08 3.43
N THR A 720 -5.75 -40.27 2.94
CA THR A 720 -4.94 -41.02 1.97
C THR A 720 -5.71 -41.18 0.67
N VAL A 721 -5.21 -40.58 -0.41
CA VAL A 721 -5.83 -40.55 -1.74
C VAL A 721 -5.13 -41.56 -2.65
N VAL A 722 -5.91 -42.25 -3.49
CA VAL A 722 -5.40 -43.12 -4.57
C VAL A 722 -5.73 -42.45 -5.90
N PRO A 723 -4.90 -41.51 -6.39
CA PRO A 723 -5.28 -40.59 -7.46
C PRO A 723 -5.46 -41.27 -8.83
N PHE A 724 -4.71 -42.36 -9.04
CA PHE A 724 -4.66 -43.13 -10.28
C PHE A 724 -4.63 -44.64 -9.95
N PRO A 725 -5.79 -45.33 -9.94
CA PRO A 725 -5.91 -46.71 -9.45
C PRO A 725 -5.05 -47.77 -10.16
N ASN A 726 -4.58 -47.49 -11.39
CA ASN A 726 -3.77 -48.41 -12.18
C ASN A 726 -2.31 -47.91 -12.36
N PHE A 727 -1.93 -46.82 -11.71
CA PHE A 727 -0.60 -46.24 -11.86
C PHE A 727 0.35 -46.75 -10.77
N GLU A 728 1.39 -47.48 -11.19
CA GLU A 728 2.38 -48.09 -10.30
C GLU A 728 3.71 -47.30 -10.22
N GLY A 729 3.71 -46.02 -10.62
CA GLY A 729 4.89 -45.16 -10.60
C GLY A 729 4.91 -44.13 -9.46
N ALA A 730 5.87 -43.21 -9.51
CA ALA A 730 5.94 -42.08 -8.58
C ALA A 730 5.13 -40.89 -9.12
N PRO A 731 4.10 -40.39 -8.42
CA PRO A 731 3.36 -39.22 -8.86
C PRO A 731 4.13 -37.92 -8.54
N SER A 732 3.76 -36.82 -9.19
CA SER A 732 4.08 -35.46 -8.74
C SER A 732 2.91 -34.92 -7.93
N VAL A 733 3.17 -34.19 -6.85
CA VAL A 733 2.16 -33.68 -5.93
C VAL A 733 2.45 -32.23 -5.54
N ALA A 734 1.40 -31.42 -5.38
CA ALA A 734 1.47 -30.05 -4.89
C ALA A 734 0.20 -29.70 -4.10
N MET A 735 0.30 -28.65 -3.27
CA MET A 735 -0.84 -28.06 -2.58
C MET A 735 -1.09 -26.65 -3.13
N ALA A 736 -2.33 -26.32 -3.50
CA ALA A 736 -2.71 -25.01 -4.05
C ALA A 736 -4.22 -24.81 -3.86
N ASP A 737 -4.69 -23.57 -3.72
CA ASP A 737 -6.13 -23.27 -3.61
C ASP A 737 -6.69 -23.03 -5.03
N VAL A 738 -7.11 -24.10 -5.72
CA VAL A 738 -7.46 -24.03 -7.15
C VAL A 738 -8.94 -23.74 -7.40
N ASN A 739 -9.77 -23.77 -6.35
CA ASN A 739 -11.19 -23.40 -6.40
C ASN A 739 -11.47 -22.01 -5.78
N GLY A 740 -10.50 -21.43 -5.06
CA GLY A 740 -10.56 -20.09 -4.48
C GLY A 740 -11.39 -19.99 -3.20
N ASP A 741 -11.41 -21.06 -2.39
CA ASP A 741 -12.18 -21.13 -1.16
C ASP A 741 -11.36 -20.86 0.13
N GLY A 742 -10.06 -20.56 -0.03
CA GLY A 742 -9.13 -20.28 1.06
C GLY A 742 -8.51 -21.52 1.71
N VAL A 743 -8.88 -22.72 1.27
CA VAL A 743 -8.32 -24.01 1.71
C VAL A 743 -7.43 -24.58 0.61
N LEU A 744 -6.34 -25.26 0.98
CA LEU A 744 -5.47 -25.87 -0.03
C LEU A 744 -6.07 -27.17 -0.55
N ASP A 745 -6.13 -27.29 -1.86
CA ASP A 745 -6.47 -28.50 -2.60
C ASP A 745 -5.22 -29.35 -2.90
N LEU A 746 -5.45 -30.64 -3.12
CA LEU A 746 -4.39 -31.57 -3.54
C LEU A 746 -4.35 -31.65 -5.07
N VAL A 747 -3.23 -31.25 -5.69
CA VAL A 747 -2.99 -31.43 -7.13
C VAL A 747 -2.01 -32.58 -7.35
N VAL A 748 -2.36 -33.54 -8.21
CA VAL A 748 -1.54 -34.73 -8.49
C VAL A 748 -1.37 -34.95 -9.99
N GLY A 749 -0.12 -35.14 -10.43
CA GLY A 749 0.25 -35.54 -11.78
C GLY A 749 0.79 -36.97 -11.87
N THR A 750 0.50 -37.70 -12.95
CA THR A 750 1.12 -39.01 -13.22
C THR A 750 2.61 -38.86 -13.56
N GLY A 751 3.46 -39.71 -12.98
CA GLY A 751 4.86 -39.83 -13.39
C GLY A 751 5.06 -40.68 -14.65
N LYS A 752 6.33 -40.99 -14.96
CA LYS A 752 6.75 -41.73 -16.15
C LYS A 752 6.08 -43.11 -16.27
N GLY A 753 5.79 -43.51 -17.51
CA GLY A 753 5.38 -44.87 -17.88
C GLY A 753 3.91 -45.02 -18.28
N VAL A 754 3.10 -43.98 -18.07
CA VAL A 754 1.69 -43.90 -18.48
C VAL A 754 1.42 -42.58 -19.17
N SER A 755 0.26 -42.46 -19.84
CA SER A 755 -0.21 -41.20 -20.41
C SER A 755 -0.32 -40.12 -19.33
N PRO A 756 0.07 -38.86 -19.62
CA PRO A 756 0.07 -37.77 -18.66
C PRO A 756 -1.35 -37.42 -18.25
N GLN A 757 -1.64 -37.48 -16.94
CA GLN A 757 -2.89 -36.99 -16.37
C GLN A 757 -2.61 -36.13 -15.13
N VAL A 758 -3.45 -35.12 -14.94
CA VAL A 758 -3.51 -34.29 -13.74
C VAL A 758 -4.91 -34.40 -13.15
N VAL A 759 -4.99 -34.45 -11.82
CA VAL A 759 -6.23 -34.42 -11.04
C VAL A 759 -6.07 -33.49 -9.84
N ALA A 760 -7.12 -32.73 -9.50
CA ALA A 760 -7.18 -31.92 -8.29
C ALA A 760 -8.32 -32.40 -7.38
N TYR A 761 -8.07 -32.44 -6.07
CA TYR A 761 -9.05 -32.85 -5.05
C TYR A 761 -9.33 -31.73 -4.06
N ASP A 762 -10.61 -31.49 -3.80
CA ASP A 762 -11.15 -30.45 -2.93
C ASP A 762 -10.70 -30.64 -1.47
N GLY A 763 -9.98 -29.66 -0.92
CA GLY A 763 -9.51 -29.65 0.46
C GLY A 763 -10.60 -29.38 1.50
N ASN A 764 -11.74 -28.83 1.10
CA ASN A 764 -12.81 -28.31 1.94
C ASN A 764 -14.14 -29.08 1.80
N ASP A 765 -14.15 -30.22 1.11
CA ASP A 765 -15.35 -31.03 0.97
C ASP A 765 -15.86 -31.55 2.32
N THR A 766 -16.88 -30.90 2.85
CA THR A 766 -17.55 -31.25 4.10
C THR A 766 -18.65 -32.31 3.94
N THR A 767 -19.01 -32.67 2.70
CA THR A 767 -20.10 -33.62 2.41
C THR A 767 -19.58 -35.05 2.37
N ASP A 768 -18.58 -35.32 1.53
CA ASP A 768 -17.98 -36.66 1.41
C ASP A 768 -16.71 -36.81 2.25
N GLY A 769 -16.12 -35.67 2.66
CA GLY A 769 -14.93 -35.55 3.49
C GLY A 769 -13.73 -35.05 2.69
N VAL A 770 -12.83 -34.32 3.36
CA VAL A 770 -11.68 -33.64 2.74
C VAL A 770 -10.86 -34.53 1.80
N PHE A 771 -10.45 -33.95 0.67
CA PHE A 771 -9.66 -34.56 -0.41
C PHE A 771 -10.29 -35.80 -1.05
N LYS A 772 -11.63 -35.87 -1.13
CA LYS A 772 -12.34 -36.97 -1.83
C LYS A 772 -13.04 -36.54 -3.12
N THR A 773 -13.56 -35.32 -3.17
CA THR A 773 -14.20 -34.79 -4.38
C THR A 773 -13.13 -34.36 -5.39
N GLU A 774 -13.23 -34.87 -6.62
CA GLU A 774 -12.40 -34.41 -7.74
C GLU A 774 -12.95 -33.08 -8.26
N LEU A 775 -12.12 -32.03 -8.22
CA LEU A 775 -12.44 -30.73 -8.81
C LEU A 775 -12.27 -30.76 -10.34
N THR A 776 -11.18 -31.39 -10.81
CA THR A 776 -10.92 -31.57 -12.22
C THR A 776 -9.96 -32.72 -12.49
N ARG A 777 -10.05 -33.27 -13.70
CA ARG A 777 -9.16 -34.31 -14.23
C ARG A 777 -8.97 -34.12 -15.72
N PHE A 778 -7.73 -34.06 -16.19
CA PHE A 778 -7.44 -33.84 -17.61
C PHE A 778 -6.04 -34.32 -18.02
N ALA A 779 -5.81 -34.43 -19.33
CA ALA A 779 -4.50 -34.73 -19.91
C ALA A 779 -3.81 -33.43 -20.37
N PRO A 780 -2.69 -33.01 -19.76
CA PRO A 780 -2.02 -31.75 -20.10
C PRO A 780 -1.19 -31.82 -21.40
N PHE A 781 -0.77 -33.02 -21.82
CA PHE A 781 0.00 -33.26 -23.05
C PHE A 781 -0.61 -34.43 -23.84
N ASP A 782 -0.05 -34.72 -25.02
CA ASP A 782 -0.53 -35.80 -25.90
C ASP A 782 -0.54 -37.15 -25.18
N GLU A 783 -1.58 -37.96 -25.41
CA GLU A 783 -1.76 -39.26 -24.72
C GLU A 783 -0.65 -40.27 -25.04
N SER A 784 0.04 -40.12 -26.18
CA SER A 784 1.17 -40.98 -26.56
C SER A 784 2.47 -40.65 -25.82
N PHE A 785 2.57 -39.46 -25.23
CA PHE A 785 3.68 -39.09 -24.37
C PHE A 785 3.60 -39.88 -23.06
N THR A 786 4.71 -40.46 -22.61
CA THR A 786 4.75 -41.25 -21.36
C THR A 786 5.86 -40.82 -20.42
N GLY A 787 6.38 -39.60 -20.58
CA GLY A 787 7.42 -39.03 -19.73
C GLY A 787 6.95 -38.67 -18.32
N GLY A 788 5.63 -38.55 -18.13
CA GLY A 788 5.04 -38.05 -16.88
C GLY A 788 5.00 -36.52 -16.82
N VAL A 789 4.53 -35.97 -15.71
CA VAL A 789 4.44 -34.52 -15.49
C VAL A 789 4.82 -34.11 -14.07
N THR A 790 5.22 -32.86 -13.91
CA THR A 790 5.37 -32.18 -12.61
C THR A 790 4.27 -31.15 -12.44
N VAL A 791 3.82 -30.92 -11.20
CA VAL A 791 2.71 -30.00 -10.88
C VAL A 791 3.08 -29.00 -9.78
N ALA A 792 2.54 -27.78 -9.86
CA ALA A 792 2.50 -26.78 -8.80
C ALA A 792 1.26 -25.88 -9.00
N GLY A 793 1.03 -24.94 -8.08
CA GLY A 793 0.01 -23.91 -8.26
C GLY A 793 0.34 -22.60 -7.57
N ALA A 794 -0.15 -21.51 -8.16
CA ALA A 794 -0.08 -20.13 -7.65
C ALA A 794 -0.97 -19.23 -8.53
N ASP A 795 -1.45 -18.10 -8.01
CA ASP A 795 -2.07 -17.04 -8.80
C ASP A 795 -1.02 -16.31 -9.65
N VAL A 796 -0.86 -16.75 -10.92
CA VAL A 796 0.06 -16.15 -11.89
C VAL A 796 -0.65 -15.35 -12.98
N ASP A 797 -1.96 -15.52 -13.14
CA ASP A 797 -2.78 -14.72 -14.06
C ASP A 797 -3.41 -13.47 -13.39
N GLY A 798 -3.20 -13.30 -12.08
CA GLY A 798 -3.49 -12.09 -11.32
C GLY A 798 -4.98 -11.94 -10.99
N ASN A 799 -5.73 -13.04 -10.92
CA ASN A 799 -7.17 -13.01 -10.69
C ASN A 799 -7.54 -12.78 -9.21
N ALA A 800 -6.60 -12.95 -8.27
CA ALA A 800 -6.74 -12.74 -6.84
C ALA A 800 -7.77 -13.61 -6.10
N ARG A 801 -8.25 -14.68 -6.74
CA ARG A 801 -9.31 -15.58 -6.26
C ARG A 801 -8.85 -17.02 -6.11
N ALA A 802 -8.22 -17.57 -7.14
CA ALA A 802 -7.80 -18.97 -7.18
C ALA A 802 -6.43 -19.13 -7.85
N ASP A 803 -5.69 -20.14 -7.42
CA ASP A 803 -4.40 -20.51 -7.96
C ASP A 803 -4.55 -21.20 -9.33
N ASN A 804 -3.64 -20.88 -10.26
CA ASN A 804 -3.50 -21.61 -11.51
C ASN A 804 -2.92 -23.01 -11.25
N ILE A 805 -3.36 -24.02 -12.00
CA ILE A 805 -2.64 -25.29 -12.09
C ILE A 805 -1.50 -25.14 -13.10
N ILE A 806 -0.26 -25.40 -12.68
CA ILE A 806 0.94 -25.26 -13.52
C ILE A 806 1.58 -26.63 -13.71
N VAL A 807 1.83 -27.01 -14.96
CA VAL A 807 2.28 -28.37 -15.32
C VAL A 807 3.55 -28.33 -16.17
N GLY A 808 4.59 -29.04 -15.73
CA GLY A 808 5.84 -29.24 -16.47
C GLY A 808 5.89 -30.60 -17.15
N SER A 809 6.47 -30.68 -18.36
CA SER A 809 6.69 -31.95 -19.05
C SER A 809 7.78 -32.78 -18.38
N GLY A 810 7.58 -34.10 -18.29
CA GLY A 810 8.64 -35.06 -17.96
C GLY A 810 9.59 -35.31 -19.13
N PRO A 811 10.54 -36.26 -19.00
CA PRO A 811 11.52 -36.56 -20.04
C PRO A 811 10.92 -37.21 -21.29
N GLY A 812 11.54 -36.99 -22.45
CA GLY A 812 11.19 -37.62 -23.74
C GLY A 812 10.38 -36.75 -24.70
N MET A 813 10.20 -35.47 -24.36
CA MET A 813 9.76 -34.42 -25.27
C MET A 813 10.48 -33.11 -24.89
N GLU A 814 10.48 -32.12 -25.78
CA GLU A 814 11.04 -30.81 -25.47
C GLU A 814 10.43 -30.25 -24.17
N SER A 815 11.27 -29.64 -23.34
CA SER A 815 10.86 -29.05 -22.07
C SER A 815 9.72 -28.04 -22.29
N GLN A 816 8.60 -28.24 -21.60
CA GLN A 816 7.42 -27.41 -21.76
C GLN A 816 6.75 -27.21 -20.40
N ILE A 817 6.33 -25.97 -20.16
CA ILE A 817 5.45 -25.59 -19.06
C ILE A 817 4.13 -25.15 -19.66
N LYS A 818 3.02 -25.62 -19.09
CA LYS A 818 1.66 -25.14 -19.37
C LYS A 818 1.05 -24.59 -18.09
N VAL A 819 0.59 -23.35 -18.16
CA VAL A 819 -0.20 -22.68 -17.13
C VAL A 819 -1.66 -22.75 -17.55
N PHE A 820 -2.47 -23.38 -16.72
CA PHE A 820 -3.92 -23.48 -16.92
C PHE A 820 -4.61 -22.30 -16.22
N SER A 821 -5.68 -21.78 -16.82
CA SER A 821 -6.50 -20.73 -16.21
C SER A 821 -7.01 -21.17 -14.84
N SER A 822 -7.07 -20.23 -13.91
CA SER A 822 -7.63 -20.44 -12.56
C SER A 822 -9.12 -20.79 -12.54
N THR A 823 -9.83 -20.60 -13.67
CA THR A 823 -11.22 -21.04 -13.79
C THR A 823 -11.28 -22.53 -14.14
N VAL A 824 -11.63 -23.35 -13.15
CA VAL A 824 -11.80 -24.80 -13.33
C VAL A 824 -13.17 -25.11 -13.98
N PRO A 825 -13.23 -25.92 -15.06
CA PRO A 825 -14.50 -26.31 -15.67
C PRO A 825 -15.30 -27.27 -14.79
N ASN A 826 -16.62 -27.05 -14.70
CA ASN A 826 -17.55 -27.96 -14.00
C ASN A 826 -17.81 -29.28 -14.75
N GLU A 827 -17.28 -29.43 -15.97
CA GLU A 827 -17.44 -30.63 -16.80
C GLU A 827 -16.28 -31.61 -16.55
N SER A 828 -16.58 -32.78 -15.97
CA SER A 828 -15.60 -33.84 -15.74
C SER A 828 -14.86 -34.23 -17.03
N GLY A 829 -13.53 -34.30 -16.97
CA GLY A 829 -12.66 -34.69 -18.11
C GLY A 829 -12.28 -33.54 -19.03
N LYS A 830 -12.87 -32.35 -18.87
CA LYS A 830 -12.50 -31.15 -19.62
C LYS A 830 -11.35 -30.44 -18.92
N ALA A 831 -10.25 -30.23 -19.65
CA ALA A 831 -9.14 -29.41 -19.16
C ALA A 831 -9.58 -27.96 -18.98
N PRO A 832 -9.08 -27.23 -17.96
CA PRO A 832 -9.15 -25.79 -17.96
C PRO A 832 -8.49 -25.21 -19.21
N ASP A 833 -8.87 -23.99 -19.59
CA ASP A 833 -8.26 -23.32 -20.73
C ASP A 833 -6.77 -23.04 -20.45
N VAL A 834 -5.93 -23.12 -21.48
CA VAL A 834 -4.49 -22.81 -21.32
C VAL A 834 -4.32 -21.30 -21.32
N PHE A 835 -3.84 -20.75 -20.20
CA PHE A 835 -3.48 -19.34 -20.07
C PHE A 835 -2.15 -19.04 -20.77
N SER A 836 -1.15 -19.89 -20.56
CA SER A 836 0.19 -19.73 -21.13
C SER A 836 0.87 -21.07 -21.36
N ALA A 837 1.78 -21.13 -22.35
CA ALA A 837 2.68 -22.26 -22.53
C ALA A 837 4.04 -21.77 -23.05
N PHE A 838 5.13 -22.24 -22.45
CA PHE A 838 6.48 -21.83 -22.82
C PHE A 838 7.53 -22.92 -22.57
N THR A 839 8.72 -22.74 -23.14
CA THR A 839 9.83 -23.70 -23.07
C THR A 839 10.98 -23.12 -22.23
N PRO A 840 11.15 -23.57 -20.97
CA PRO A 840 12.18 -22.99 -20.07
C PRO A 840 13.61 -23.38 -20.47
N TYR A 841 13.80 -24.53 -21.12
CA TYR A 841 15.11 -25.03 -21.59
C TYR A 841 15.00 -25.49 -23.05
N PRO A 842 15.13 -24.56 -24.02
CA PRO A 842 15.02 -24.89 -25.45
C PRO A 842 15.96 -26.01 -25.87
N GLY A 843 15.43 -27.00 -26.59
CA GLY A 843 16.18 -28.18 -27.04
C GLY A 843 16.47 -29.25 -25.98
N SER A 844 16.13 -29.03 -24.71
CA SER A 844 16.28 -30.06 -23.68
C SER A 844 15.06 -30.99 -23.66
N GLU A 845 15.30 -32.30 -23.60
CA GLU A 845 14.26 -33.34 -23.47
C GLU A 845 14.30 -34.06 -22.11
N SER A 846 15.03 -33.52 -21.14
CA SER A 846 15.25 -34.14 -19.83
C SER A 846 14.05 -33.99 -18.88
N GLY A 847 13.04 -33.21 -19.28
CA GLY A 847 11.89 -32.83 -18.45
C GLY A 847 12.18 -31.62 -17.56
N VAL A 848 11.15 -31.15 -16.84
CA VAL A 848 11.21 -29.96 -15.97
C VAL A 848 10.63 -30.28 -14.60
N THR A 849 11.38 -29.98 -13.55
CA THR A 849 10.85 -29.84 -12.19
C THR A 849 10.46 -28.38 -11.98
N LEU A 850 9.34 -28.13 -11.29
CA LEU A 850 8.89 -26.77 -11.01
C LEU A 850 8.40 -26.59 -9.58
N ALA A 851 8.46 -25.36 -9.10
CA ALA A 851 7.86 -24.86 -7.86
C ALA A 851 7.37 -23.42 -8.10
N THR A 852 6.54 -22.90 -7.21
CA THR A 852 5.95 -21.55 -7.33
C THR A 852 6.12 -20.78 -6.03
N GLY A 853 6.24 -19.46 -6.11
CA GLY A 853 6.38 -18.60 -4.94
C GLY A 853 6.76 -17.15 -5.29
N MET A 854 6.37 -16.18 -4.46
CA MET A 854 6.96 -14.83 -4.44
C MET A 854 8.41 -14.91 -3.91
N VAL A 855 9.32 -15.37 -4.78
CA VAL A 855 10.75 -15.56 -4.49
C VAL A 855 11.59 -14.30 -4.73
N GLU A 856 10.96 -13.24 -5.23
CA GLU A 856 11.51 -11.90 -5.33
C GLU A 856 10.40 -10.90 -4.99
N MET A 857 10.67 -9.92 -4.13
CA MET A 857 9.64 -8.96 -3.69
C MET A 857 9.44 -7.77 -4.65
N GLY A 858 10.27 -7.61 -5.67
CA GLY A 858 10.25 -6.41 -6.53
C GLY A 858 9.03 -6.20 -7.36
N SER A 859 8.48 -7.31 -7.87
CA SER A 859 7.22 -7.27 -8.61
C SER A 859 5.99 -7.37 -7.72
N GLY A 860 6.12 -7.91 -6.50
CA GLY A 860 4.99 -8.34 -5.69
C GLY A 860 4.18 -9.49 -6.32
N ARG A 861 4.77 -10.24 -7.26
CA ARG A 861 4.09 -11.34 -7.98
C ARG A 861 4.70 -12.70 -7.70
N GLU A 862 3.86 -13.71 -7.81
CA GLU A 862 4.28 -15.11 -7.77
C GLU A 862 5.15 -15.46 -8.99
N SER A 863 6.24 -16.19 -8.75
CA SER A 863 7.14 -16.67 -9.80
C SER A 863 7.04 -18.18 -9.97
N ILE A 864 7.32 -18.66 -11.18
CA ILE A 864 7.55 -20.06 -11.52
C ILE A 864 9.06 -20.32 -11.49
N VAL A 865 9.50 -21.21 -10.60
CA VAL A 865 10.89 -21.66 -10.46
C VAL A 865 11.03 -23.00 -11.16
N THR A 866 12.07 -23.16 -11.97
CA THR A 866 12.26 -24.34 -12.82
C THR A 866 13.67 -24.91 -12.71
N ALA A 867 13.80 -26.21 -12.91
CA ALA A 867 15.06 -26.92 -13.06
C ALA A 867 14.92 -28.02 -14.14
N PRO A 868 15.97 -28.28 -14.95
CA PRO A 868 15.93 -29.39 -15.89
C PRO A 868 16.04 -30.73 -15.16
N GLY A 869 15.53 -31.79 -15.79
CA GLY A 869 15.65 -33.15 -15.27
C GLY A 869 17.07 -33.72 -15.37
N ALA A 870 17.23 -34.99 -14.97
CA ALA A 870 18.52 -35.67 -14.96
C ALA A 870 19.16 -35.76 -16.36
N GLY A 871 20.49 -35.66 -16.41
CA GLY A 871 21.29 -35.62 -17.65
C GLY A 871 21.71 -34.21 -18.09
N GLU A 872 21.17 -33.17 -17.45
CA GLU A 872 21.47 -31.77 -17.71
C GLU A 872 22.16 -31.11 -16.51
N ALA A 873 22.82 -29.97 -16.76
CA ALA A 873 23.38 -29.16 -15.69
C ALA A 873 22.26 -28.62 -14.76
N PRO A 874 22.53 -28.40 -13.46
CA PRO A 874 21.53 -28.04 -12.47
C PRO A 874 21.18 -26.53 -12.50
N LEU A 875 20.85 -26.03 -13.70
CA LEU A 875 20.55 -24.62 -13.95
C LEU A 875 19.12 -24.28 -13.53
N ILE A 876 18.98 -23.49 -12.47
CA ILE A 876 17.70 -22.94 -12.03
C ILE A 876 17.35 -21.74 -12.89
N LYS A 877 16.07 -21.60 -13.23
CA LYS A 877 15.51 -20.37 -13.83
C LYS A 877 14.22 -19.97 -13.14
N THR A 878 14.04 -18.67 -12.93
CA THR A 878 12.80 -18.10 -12.38
C THR A 878 12.08 -17.28 -13.45
N PHE A 879 10.75 -17.36 -13.47
CA PHE A 879 9.89 -16.72 -14.45
C PHE A 879 8.71 -16.03 -13.75
N ARG A 880 8.31 -14.84 -14.22
CA ARG A 880 7.12 -14.14 -13.71
C ARG A 880 6.26 -13.61 -14.85
N TYR A 881 5.00 -13.34 -14.58
CA TYR A 881 4.09 -12.64 -15.50
C TYR A 881 3.87 -11.21 -15.00
N ASP A 882 4.33 -10.20 -15.74
CA ASP A 882 4.19 -8.80 -15.31
C ASP A 882 2.72 -8.31 -15.38
N LEU A 883 1.93 -8.86 -16.32
CA LEU A 883 0.51 -8.55 -16.58
C LEU A 883 0.18 -7.08 -16.91
N TYR A 884 1.20 -6.29 -17.21
CA TYR A 884 1.04 -4.87 -17.56
C TYR A 884 0.84 -4.66 -19.06
N GLU A 885 0.27 -3.51 -19.40
CA GLU A 885 0.14 -3.07 -20.79
C GLU A 885 0.63 -1.63 -20.97
N PRO A 886 1.26 -1.28 -22.11
CA PRO A 886 1.63 0.11 -22.36
C PRO A 886 0.39 1.01 -22.38
N THR A 887 0.44 2.14 -21.66
CA THR A 887 -0.67 3.10 -21.59
C THR A 887 -0.96 3.74 -22.95
N ALA A 888 -2.14 4.36 -23.09
CA ALA A 888 -2.46 5.11 -24.29
C ALA A 888 -1.50 6.29 -24.51
N ARG A 889 -1.08 6.96 -23.42
CA ARG A 889 -0.18 8.12 -23.47
C ARG A 889 1.24 7.69 -23.87
N SER A 890 1.78 6.60 -23.32
CA SER A 890 3.11 6.13 -23.69
C SER A 890 3.18 5.71 -25.16
N ARG A 891 2.13 5.05 -25.67
CA ARG A 891 2.01 4.73 -27.11
C ARG A 891 1.96 5.99 -27.98
N ALA A 892 1.18 6.99 -27.57
CA ALA A 892 1.05 8.25 -28.31
C ALA A 892 2.36 9.05 -28.34
N ASN A 893 3.13 9.00 -27.25
CA ASN A 893 4.41 9.69 -27.12
C ASN A 893 5.60 8.92 -27.74
N GLY A 894 5.38 7.69 -28.19
CA GLY A 894 6.45 6.81 -28.68
C GLY A 894 7.41 6.34 -27.58
N THR A 895 7.00 6.41 -26.32
CA THR A 895 7.75 5.94 -25.13
C THR A 895 7.29 4.56 -24.65
N ALA A 896 6.26 3.99 -25.28
CA ALA A 896 5.81 2.62 -24.99
C ALA A 896 6.94 1.62 -25.26
N THR A 897 7.41 0.96 -24.21
CA THR A 897 8.31 -0.19 -24.34
C THR A 897 7.48 -1.47 -24.47
N GLN A 898 8.08 -2.52 -25.02
CA GLN A 898 7.50 -3.86 -24.88
C GLN A 898 8.10 -4.61 -23.70
N GLU A 899 9.03 -4.05 -22.92
CA GLU A 899 9.79 -4.84 -21.94
C GLU A 899 8.92 -5.55 -20.89
N HIS A 900 7.85 -4.89 -20.44
CA HIS A 900 6.88 -5.44 -19.48
C HIS A 900 5.61 -6.01 -20.14
N SER A 901 5.62 -6.12 -21.48
CA SER A 901 4.50 -6.60 -22.28
C SER A 901 4.93 -7.45 -23.48
N ALA A 902 6.19 -7.86 -23.55
CA ALA A 902 6.80 -8.49 -24.72
C ALA A 902 6.29 -9.93 -24.76
N GLY A 903 5.52 -10.23 -25.81
CA GLY A 903 4.78 -11.49 -25.91
C GLY A 903 3.31 -11.41 -25.46
N GLY A 904 2.90 -10.29 -24.86
CA GLY A 904 1.55 -10.07 -24.32
C GLY A 904 1.43 -10.50 -22.85
N ARG A 905 0.23 -10.32 -22.27
CA ARG A 905 -0.04 -10.66 -20.85
C ARG A 905 0.20 -12.14 -20.50
N THR A 906 0.28 -13.01 -21.50
CA THR A 906 0.37 -14.46 -21.36
C THR A 906 1.79 -15.00 -21.58
N ASP A 907 2.80 -14.15 -21.76
CA ASP A 907 4.17 -14.58 -21.96
C ASP A 907 5.00 -14.23 -20.71
N PRO A 908 5.72 -15.20 -20.10
CA PRO A 908 6.49 -14.94 -18.90
C PRO A 908 7.85 -14.32 -19.22
N ARG A 909 8.34 -13.49 -18.31
CA ARG A 909 9.69 -12.95 -18.30
C ARG A 909 10.59 -13.78 -17.38
N MET A 910 11.75 -14.19 -17.87
CA MET A 910 12.79 -14.78 -17.02
C MET A 910 13.41 -13.68 -16.13
N THR A 911 13.44 -13.92 -14.83
CA THR A 911 13.91 -12.94 -13.82
C THR A 911 15.25 -13.31 -13.21
N SER A 912 15.69 -14.56 -13.33
CA SER A 912 17.01 -15.00 -12.87
C SER A 912 17.38 -16.36 -13.42
N GLN A 913 18.68 -16.65 -13.44
CA GLN A 913 19.21 -17.99 -13.63
C GLN A 913 20.51 -18.18 -12.83
N PHE A 914 20.69 -19.36 -12.23
CA PHE A 914 21.90 -19.69 -11.47
C PHE A 914 22.07 -21.22 -11.34
N MET A 915 23.29 -21.67 -11.03
CA MET A 915 23.56 -23.10 -10.81
C MET A 915 23.26 -23.49 -9.35
N ALA A 916 22.37 -24.47 -9.14
CA ALA A 916 22.07 -24.98 -7.81
C ALA A 916 23.20 -25.83 -7.21
N TYR A 917 23.99 -26.48 -8.06
CA TYR A 917 25.12 -27.34 -7.67
C TYR A 917 26.28 -27.15 -8.65
N ASP A 918 27.36 -27.90 -8.44
CA ASP A 918 28.47 -27.98 -9.40
C ASP A 918 27.94 -28.33 -10.80
N ASP A 919 28.52 -27.73 -11.84
CA ASP A 919 28.06 -27.89 -13.23
C ASP A 919 28.20 -29.34 -13.75
N THR A 920 29.03 -30.16 -13.09
CA THR A 920 29.18 -31.59 -13.37
C THR A 920 28.06 -32.45 -12.77
N TYR A 921 27.24 -31.92 -11.86
CA TYR A 921 26.14 -32.67 -11.28
C TYR A 921 24.96 -32.79 -12.27
N GLN A 922 24.66 -34.01 -12.70
CA GLN A 922 23.58 -34.30 -13.67
C GLN A 922 22.47 -35.20 -13.09
N GLY A 923 22.39 -35.31 -11.77
CA GLY A 923 21.44 -36.21 -11.09
C GLY A 923 19.98 -35.71 -11.06
N GLY A 924 19.71 -34.51 -11.57
CA GLY A 924 18.41 -33.84 -11.48
C GLY A 924 18.21 -33.09 -10.15
N VAL A 925 17.36 -32.07 -10.17
CA VAL A 925 17.12 -31.17 -9.03
C VAL A 925 15.65 -31.23 -8.59
N GLY A 926 15.42 -31.41 -7.29
CA GLY A 926 14.13 -31.22 -6.64
C GLY A 926 13.95 -29.76 -6.24
N LEU A 927 12.72 -29.24 -6.33
CA LEU A 927 12.41 -27.84 -6.04
C LEU A 927 11.25 -27.69 -5.07
N SER A 928 11.34 -26.64 -4.26
CA SER A 928 10.24 -26.10 -3.46
C SER A 928 10.51 -24.62 -3.17
N THR A 929 9.52 -23.87 -2.68
CA THR A 929 9.73 -22.50 -2.19
C THR A 929 9.05 -22.32 -0.84
N GLY A 930 9.49 -21.34 -0.05
CA GLY A 930 8.80 -20.99 1.19
C GLY A 930 9.61 -20.04 2.06
N TRP A 931 8.98 -19.44 3.07
CA TRP A 931 9.64 -18.56 4.05
C TRP A 931 10.44 -19.37 5.09
N VAL A 932 11.38 -20.22 4.63
CA VAL A 932 12.12 -21.19 5.46
C VAL A 932 13.00 -20.56 6.54
N ALA A 933 13.31 -19.28 6.40
CA ALA A 933 14.00 -18.46 7.38
C ALA A 933 13.16 -17.20 7.71
N GLY A 934 11.84 -17.34 7.88
CA GLY A 934 10.90 -16.21 8.02
C GLY A 934 11.26 -15.19 9.10
N ALA A 935 11.96 -15.60 10.17
CA ALA A 935 12.49 -14.70 11.20
C ALA A 935 13.57 -13.73 10.69
N GLN A 936 14.10 -13.95 9.48
CA GLN A 936 15.10 -13.10 8.83
C GLN A 936 14.49 -12.12 7.82
N GLY A 937 13.16 -12.16 7.62
CA GLY A 937 12.45 -11.31 6.66
C GLY A 937 12.71 -11.68 5.20
N GLY A 938 12.33 -10.78 4.29
CA GLY A 938 12.51 -10.95 2.85
C GLY A 938 11.44 -11.81 2.14
N ALA A 939 11.79 -12.29 0.96
CA ALA A 939 10.93 -13.08 0.08
C ALA A 939 10.89 -14.58 0.47
N LYS A 940 10.07 -15.38 -0.22
CA LYS A 940 10.20 -16.85 -0.15
C LYS A 940 11.59 -17.27 -0.65
N SER A 941 12.23 -18.19 0.05
CA SER A 941 13.47 -18.80 -0.45
C SER A 941 13.17 -19.90 -1.48
N ILE A 942 14.10 -20.13 -2.40
CA ILE A 942 14.10 -21.32 -3.26
C ILE A 942 14.84 -22.44 -2.53
N MET A 943 14.20 -23.61 -2.43
CA MET A 943 14.80 -24.83 -1.90
C MET A 943 15.17 -25.75 -3.05
N THR A 944 16.42 -26.21 -3.07
CA THR A 944 16.92 -27.18 -4.06
C THR A 944 17.39 -28.45 -3.37
N SER A 945 17.12 -29.63 -3.95
CA SER A 945 17.69 -30.90 -3.50
C SER A 945 18.32 -31.69 -4.64
N GLN A 946 19.38 -32.45 -4.34
CA GLN A 946 19.94 -33.42 -5.28
C GLN A 946 19.06 -34.68 -5.30
N LEU A 947 18.41 -34.96 -6.44
CA LEU A 947 17.59 -36.17 -6.62
C LEU A 947 18.40 -37.47 -6.74
N ALA A 948 19.72 -37.37 -6.92
CA ALA A 948 20.66 -38.50 -6.91
C ALA A 948 21.98 -38.12 -6.22
N GLY A 949 22.86 -39.07 -5.97
CA GLY A 949 24.16 -38.81 -5.37
C GLY A 949 24.08 -38.52 -3.87
N ALA A 950 24.68 -37.42 -3.42
CA ALA A 950 24.85 -37.12 -1.99
C ALA A 950 23.53 -36.73 -1.28
N GLY A 951 22.55 -36.20 -2.02
CA GLY A 951 21.29 -35.77 -1.44
C GLY A 951 21.36 -34.40 -0.77
N THR A 952 22.32 -33.55 -1.15
CA THR A 952 22.50 -32.23 -0.56
C THR A 952 21.27 -31.33 -0.80
N VAL A 953 20.79 -30.68 0.25
CA VAL A 953 19.73 -29.66 0.23
C VAL A 953 20.35 -28.27 0.40
N ARG A 954 19.88 -27.28 -0.38
CA ARG A 954 20.30 -25.89 -0.30
C ARG A 954 19.11 -24.93 -0.27
N ALA A 955 19.28 -23.80 0.40
CA ALA A 955 18.32 -22.70 0.42
C ALA A 955 18.93 -21.45 -0.23
N TRP A 956 18.15 -20.77 -1.06
CA TRP A 956 18.57 -19.60 -1.84
C TRP A 956 17.63 -18.42 -1.57
N SER A 957 18.20 -17.26 -1.28
CA SER A 957 17.48 -16.02 -0.90
C SER A 957 17.85 -14.88 -1.84
N THR A 958 16.89 -13.98 -2.12
CA THR A 958 17.12 -12.72 -2.87
C THR A 958 17.33 -11.52 -1.94
N GLY A 959 17.63 -11.75 -0.67
CA GLY A 959 17.83 -10.74 0.35
C GLY A 959 16.99 -10.99 1.61
N SER A 960 17.63 -10.75 2.76
CA SER A 960 17.14 -10.98 4.11
C SER A 960 18.09 -10.28 5.11
N LEU A 961 17.84 -10.45 6.41
CA LEU A 961 18.80 -10.09 7.46
C LEU A 961 20.16 -10.81 7.39
N LEU A 962 20.29 -11.89 6.60
CA LEU A 962 21.51 -12.71 6.54
C LEU A 962 22.51 -12.22 5.48
N ASP A 963 22.00 -11.84 4.32
CA ASP A 963 22.75 -11.64 3.08
C ASP A 963 22.66 -10.21 2.53
N GLY A 964 21.85 -9.35 3.17
CA GLY A 964 21.70 -7.93 2.84
C GLY A 964 20.30 -7.58 2.34
N GLN A 965 20.01 -6.28 2.25
CA GLN A 965 18.75 -5.79 1.67
C GLN A 965 18.56 -6.36 0.27
N PRO A 966 17.36 -6.87 -0.09
CA PRO A 966 17.04 -7.19 -1.46
C PRO A 966 17.36 -5.98 -2.36
N ASP A 967 17.98 -6.19 -3.52
CA ASP A 967 18.35 -5.13 -4.49
C ASP A 967 17.13 -4.25 -4.91
N VAL A 968 15.93 -4.77 -4.63
CA VAL A 968 14.69 -4.49 -5.33
C VAL A 968 13.98 -3.19 -4.98
N TYR A 969 14.55 -2.37 -4.10
CA TYR A 969 14.00 -1.05 -3.72
C TYR A 969 14.99 0.11 -3.77
N LEU A 970 16.28 -0.13 -4.03
CA LEU A 970 17.33 0.85 -3.71
C LEU A 970 18.17 1.31 -4.90
N ASP A 971 18.02 0.75 -6.11
CA ASP A 971 18.96 1.11 -7.18
C ASP A 971 18.35 1.92 -8.34
N ASN A 972 17.04 1.82 -8.63
CA ASN A 972 16.41 2.57 -9.73
C ASN A 972 14.85 2.53 -9.70
N PRO A 973 14.11 3.61 -10.03
CA PRO A 973 12.67 3.51 -10.38
C PRO A 973 12.36 2.45 -11.46
N ASN A 974 13.35 2.07 -12.28
CA ASN A 974 13.28 1.06 -13.33
C ASN A 974 13.90 -0.30 -12.95
N HIS A 975 14.04 -0.63 -11.65
CA HIS A 975 14.67 -1.88 -11.20
C HIS A 975 14.01 -3.17 -11.75
N HIS A 976 12.87 -3.05 -12.44
CA HIS A 976 12.30 -4.17 -13.18
C HIS A 976 13.22 -4.71 -14.28
N GLU A 977 14.19 -3.96 -14.78
CA GLU A 977 15.04 -4.39 -15.90
C GLU A 977 16.12 -5.43 -15.49
N GLU A 978 16.46 -5.53 -14.20
CA GLU A 978 17.58 -6.35 -13.71
C GLU A 978 17.15 -7.75 -13.26
N ASN A 979 18.04 -8.73 -13.46
CA ASN A 979 17.82 -10.08 -12.96
C ASN A 979 18.08 -10.14 -11.46
N ALA A 980 17.18 -10.77 -10.70
CA ALA A 980 17.37 -10.97 -9.27
C ALA A 980 18.60 -11.86 -9.01
N THR A 981 19.43 -11.48 -8.04
CA THR A 981 20.56 -12.29 -7.56
C THR A 981 20.13 -13.16 -6.39
N TYR A 982 20.57 -14.42 -6.37
CA TYR A 982 20.29 -15.36 -5.28
C TYR A 982 21.55 -15.73 -4.53
N ALA A 983 21.55 -15.56 -3.21
CA ALA A 983 22.59 -16.01 -2.31
C ALA A 983 22.23 -17.34 -1.65
N GLN A 984 23.19 -18.25 -1.54
CA GLN A 984 23.00 -19.50 -0.81
C GLN A 984 23.09 -19.24 0.70
N ILE A 985 21.98 -19.43 1.42
CA ILE A 985 21.91 -19.17 2.88
C ILE A 985 21.96 -20.44 3.73
N ALA A 986 21.81 -21.62 3.12
CA ALA A 986 21.94 -22.91 3.80
C ALA A 986 22.43 -24.01 2.85
N SER A 987 23.18 -24.99 3.36
CA SER A 987 23.56 -26.21 2.64
C SER A 987 23.80 -27.37 3.62
N PHE A 988 23.12 -28.50 3.44
CA PHE A 988 23.26 -29.65 4.35
C PHE A 988 22.88 -30.99 3.69
N ASP A 989 23.38 -32.09 4.28
CA ASP A 989 23.12 -33.46 3.84
C ASP A 989 22.20 -34.19 4.84
N PRO A 990 20.88 -34.23 4.59
CA PRO A 990 19.92 -34.81 5.52
C PRO A 990 19.99 -36.34 5.58
N PHE A 991 20.48 -37.00 4.53
CA PHE A 991 20.59 -38.45 4.44
C PHE A 991 21.98 -38.86 3.91
N PRO A 992 22.61 -39.93 4.42
CA PRO A 992 23.93 -40.34 3.93
C PRO A 992 23.84 -41.00 2.55
N GLY A 993 24.39 -40.35 1.51
CA GLY A 993 24.73 -40.98 0.23
C GLY A 993 23.54 -41.47 -0.62
N ALA A 994 22.38 -40.83 -0.50
CA ALA A 994 21.20 -41.10 -1.32
C ALA A 994 20.56 -39.80 -1.77
N GLY A 995 19.98 -39.78 -2.98
CA GLY A 995 19.20 -38.66 -3.48
C GLY A 995 17.93 -38.42 -2.64
N VAL A 996 17.50 -37.16 -2.57
CA VAL A 996 16.40 -36.73 -1.70
C VAL A 996 15.46 -35.76 -2.43
N THR A 997 14.21 -35.75 -2.00
CA THR A 997 13.18 -34.79 -2.43
C THR A 997 12.96 -33.73 -1.37
N VAL A 998 12.49 -32.55 -1.76
CA VAL A 998 12.23 -31.44 -0.84
C VAL A 998 10.83 -30.86 -1.05
N ALA A 999 10.20 -30.45 0.04
CA ALA A 999 9.04 -29.58 0.07
C ALA A 999 9.15 -28.62 1.27
N THR A 1000 8.25 -27.66 1.36
CA THR A 1000 8.10 -26.74 2.49
C THR A 1000 6.71 -26.87 3.08
N THR A 1001 6.55 -26.49 4.36
CA THR A 1001 5.25 -26.37 5.01
C THR A 1001 5.22 -25.12 5.88
N SER A 1002 4.15 -24.33 5.76
CA SER A 1002 4.04 -23.08 6.50
C SER A 1002 3.83 -23.30 8.01
N THR A 1003 4.35 -22.36 8.78
CA THR A 1003 4.24 -22.27 10.25
C THR A 1003 3.68 -20.89 10.61
N THR A 1004 3.59 -20.54 11.89
CA THR A 1004 3.13 -19.19 12.31
C THR A 1004 4.23 -18.11 12.29
N SER A 1005 5.42 -18.45 11.77
CA SER A 1005 6.62 -17.61 11.76
C SER A 1005 7.57 -17.85 10.58
N GLY A 1006 7.11 -18.53 9.51
CA GLY A 1006 7.93 -18.96 8.38
C GLY A 1006 7.53 -20.33 7.85
N ALA A 1007 8.49 -21.13 7.41
CA ALA A 1007 8.23 -22.48 6.92
C ALA A 1007 9.26 -23.48 7.44
N ASP A 1008 8.83 -24.72 7.63
CA ASP A 1008 9.74 -25.85 7.82
C ASP A 1008 10.06 -26.49 6.47
N VAL A 1009 11.24 -27.09 6.37
CA VAL A 1009 11.72 -27.87 5.22
C VAL A 1009 11.44 -29.35 5.46
N LEU A 1010 10.70 -29.97 4.55
CA LEU A 1010 10.45 -31.40 4.50
C LEU A 1010 11.43 -32.05 3.53
N VAL A 1011 12.13 -33.09 3.97
CA VAL A 1011 13.06 -33.84 3.12
C VAL A 1011 12.74 -35.33 3.14
N GLY A 1012 12.43 -35.89 1.97
CA GLY A 1012 12.16 -37.31 1.78
C GLY A 1012 13.41 -38.05 1.35
N GLY A 1013 13.76 -39.12 2.06
CA GLY A 1013 14.99 -39.88 1.79
C GLY A 1013 14.89 -41.35 2.18
N VAL A 1014 15.92 -42.11 1.79
CA VAL A 1014 16.02 -43.56 2.04
C VAL A 1014 17.10 -43.83 3.08
N THR A 1015 16.78 -44.66 4.05
CA THR A 1015 17.72 -45.18 5.06
C THR A 1015 17.81 -46.71 4.97
N PRO A 1016 18.79 -47.34 5.65
CA PRO A 1016 18.81 -48.80 5.79
C PRO A 1016 17.55 -49.39 6.45
N ALA A 1017 16.82 -48.59 7.25
CA ALA A 1017 15.61 -49.01 7.96
C ALA A 1017 14.33 -48.84 7.12
N GLY A 1018 14.42 -48.18 5.96
CA GLY A 1018 13.28 -47.86 5.11
C GLY A 1018 13.26 -46.40 4.70
N VAL A 1019 12.10 -45.96 4.22
CA VAL A 1019 11.88 -44.62 3.70
C VAL A 1019 11.31 -43.73 4.80
N GLU A 1020 11.81 -42.50 4.90
CA GLU A 1020 11.34 -41.55 5.89
C GLU A 1020 11.33 -40.12 5.34
N VAL A 1021 10.53 -39.27 5.97
CA VAL A 1021 10.51 -37.81 5.76
C VAL A 1021 11.02 -37.15 7.02
N ARG A 1022 12.06 -36.33 6.90
CA ARG A 1022 12.62 -35.52 7.99
C ARG A 1022 12.16 -34.07 7.83
N LYS A 1023 11.71 -33.46 8.92
CA LYS A 1023 11.26 -32.06 8.98
C LYS A 1023 12.31 -31.22 9.67
N TYR A 1024 12.72 -30.12 9.08
CA TYR A 1024 13.76 -29.22 9.60
C TYR A 1024 13.25 -27.79 9.69
N THR A 1025 13.56 -27.11 10.78
CA THR A 1025 13.55 -25.65 10.83
C THR A 1025 14.96 -25.14 10.53
N LEU A 1026 15.08 -23.94 9.94
CA LEU A 1026 16.37 -23.30 9.69
C LEU A 1026 16.56 -22.15 10.68
N GLU A 1027 17.59 -22.25 11.52
CA GLU A 1027 17.85 -21.30 12.59
C GLU A 1027 19.20 -20.60 12.38
N ARG A 1028 19.24 -19.31 12.69
CA ARG A 1028 20.48 -18.54 12.69
C ARG A 1028 21.32 -18.92 13.91
N THR A 1029 22.58 -19.29 13.72
CA THR A 1029 23.44 -19.79 14.83
C THR A 1029 23.96 -18.70 15.76
N SER A 1030 24.07 -17.46 15.26
CA SER A 1030 24.43 -16.27 16.04
C SER A 1030 23.86 -15.00 15.38
N PRO A 1031 23.73 -13.87 16.11
CA PRO A 1031 23.25 -12.61 15.53
C PRO A 1031 24.06 -12.02 14.38
N ASP A 1032 25.29 -12.51 14.16
CA ASP A 1032 26.18 -12.05 13.07
C ASP A 1032 26.30 -13.08 11.93
N ALA A 1033 25.68 -14.26 12.06
CA ALA A 1033 25.78 -15.30 11.05
C ALA A 1033 25.09 -14.88 9.74
N THR A 1034 25.71 -15.10 8.60
CA THR A 1034 25.14 -14.79 7.27
C THR A 1034 24.49 -16.02 6.62
N THR A 1035 24.33 -17.10 7.38
CA THR A 1035 23.73 -18.37 6.97
C THR A 1035 22.89 -18.93 8.11
N VAL A 1036 22.03 -19.91 7.79
CA VAL A 1036 21.20 -20.65 8.74
C VAL A 1036 21.53 -22.13 8.70
N ASP A 1037 21.42 -22.77 9.87
CA ASP A 1037 21.69 -24.19 10.05
C ASP A 1037 20.39 -24.99 10.22
N PRO A 1038 20.32 -26.22 9.70
CA PRO A 1038 19.15 -27.07 9.84
C PRO A 1038 19.06 -27.67 11.24
N LYS A 1039 17.85 -27.68 11.79
CA LYS A 1039 17.52 -28.35 13.05
C LYS A 1039 16.36 -29.30 12.84
N LEU A 1040 16.59 -30.59 13.12
CA LEU A 1040 15.58 -31.63 12.97
C LEU A 1040 14.45 -31.41 13.98
N VAL A 1041 13.23 -31.24 13.47
CA VAL A 1041 11.99 -31.05 14.23
C VAL A 1041 11.27 -32.39 14.42
N ALA A 1042 11.13 -33.16 13.34
CA ALA A 1042 10.38 -34.42 13.35
C ALA A 1042 10.92 -35.41 12.31
N THR A 1043 10.61 -36.69 12.50
CA THR A 1043 10.86 -37.77 11.53
C THR A 1043 9.60 -38.61 11.36
N LEU A 1044 9.14 -38.74 10.13
CA LEU A 1044 7.90 -39.41 9.76
C LEU A 1044 8.24 -40.68 8.96
N PRO A 1045 7.93 -41.88 9.49
CA PRO A 1045 8.14 -43.12 8.74
C PRO A 1045 7.13 -43.21 7.58
N VAL A 1046 7.59 -43.68 6.41
CA VAL A 1046 6.76 -43.94 5.23
C VAL A 1046 6.80 -45.43 4.89
N ALA A 1047 5.75 -45.94 4.26
CA ALA A 1047 5.72 -47.32 3.79
C ALA A 1047 6.86 -47.60 2.78
N ALA A 1048 7.28 -48.87 2.68
CA ALA A 1048 8.42 -49.28 1.85
C ALA A 1048 8.26 -48.88 0.37
N GLY A 1049 9.26 -48.21 -0.20
CA GLY A 1049 9.25 -47.69 -1.58
C GLY A 1049 10.57 -46.97 -1.95
N GLY A 1050 10.63 -46.34 -3.14
CA GLY A 1050 11.78 -45.54 -3.59
C GLY A 1050 11.78 -44.11 -3.03
N ALA A 1051 12.21 -43.13 -3.84
CA ALA A 1051 12.13 -41.70 -3.51
C ALA A 1051 10.69 -41.29 -3.16
N VAL A 1052 10.51 -40.38 -2.20
CA VAL A 1052 9.21 -39.91 -1.70
C VAL A 1052 8.85 -38.59 -2.38
N PRO A 1053 7.92 -38.53 -3.35
CA PRO A 1053 7.47 -37.23 -3.84
C PRO A 1053 6.78 -36.47 -2.71
N LEU A 1054 7.18 -35.21 -2.53
CA LEU A 1054 6.63 -34.30 -1.53
C LEU A 1054 6.01 -33.10 -2.24
N GLY A 1055 4.94 -32.56 -1.67
CA GLY A 1055 4.23 -31.40 -2.20
C GLY A 1055 3.88 -30.41 -1.10
N GLY A 1056 4.24 -29.15 -1.29
CA GLY A 1056 3.90 -28.03 -0.41
C GLY A 1056 3.35 -26.85 -1.22
N ARG A 1057 3.29 -25.66 -0.59
CA ARG A 1057 2.89 -24.38 -1.19
C ARG A 1057 3.91 -23.29 -0.84
#